data_AF-L0DM10-F1
#
_entry.id   AF-L0DM10-F1
#
_cell.length_a   1.000
_cell.length_b   1.000
_cell.length_c   1.000
_cell.angle_alpha   90.00
_cell.angle_beta   90.00
_cell.angle_gamma   90.00
#
_symmetry.space_group_name_H-M   'P 1'
#
loop_
_entity.id
_entity.type
_entity.pdbx_description
1 polymer ?
#
loop_
_entity_poly.entity_id
_entity_poly.type
_entity_poly.pdbx_seq_one_letter_code
_entity_poly.pdbx_strand_id
1 'polypeptide(L)'
;MLNLGLATFASLHHYATVDEARSVSAGLAHWDAGAFALANNAPPFARLVAALPVLSLRPNRIKSSDVLEGTFADEADLKAARDFAYTNSLSYDHLIRVARLPTLLWWVAGAWLITRWAGELYGSGAARLALVLWAFGPNILAREALATPDLPAAVACLAAGYAFSRWRSKSSWSRTAVTGALLGVAMLTEYSALSLPLAWLLLCLVRCPDQEMGGRTAGCWGQAAQAVFGLFICLWVINVGYGFTGTGIPLGKLRFTSRVFGGSKANDPSATIADAGPVRNRFEGSWFGGFPLPVPVDYIRGMDRRCSDAESCFQTIEADASRATDRGRITVALLLAKVPIAAWILIFWGGALSIRRGFPADERAVWIQAAVMIAPALILSSDLFPLASMLLAAPFTIVGMSGLARYLGRGTPKATALIVTLLVGIFASGLSAYPHLLSYLNEAVSGADRLTLAASHPYFDAGRDLLELKSWLGRHQEASPIGLACQYVNDPRALGIEYTHIPTGPGPAPPNDPWYFERLGPRPGYYALDLYNLTLPRFHYFKDFQPAFVIGDSIRIYHITPEDADRARLKVGLANTRDLLELKSWLGRHHEALPIGLACQYVNDPRALGIEYTHIPTGPGPVPPNDPWYFERLGPRPGYYALDLYNLTLPRFHYFKDFQPAFVIGDSICIYHITSEDADRARLKAGLAPLATRPGRRGIANRSGFLNRVYRGPDGSVTNYTIFVPHDYTGEISYPLILLLHGYGDRGTDGDQYLKVGLAPAIARRENDFDFFAIFPQGHTGGWAPDGDDTQHTMEILAQVEAEYRVDPRRIYLTGISSGGAGVWPIAARYPDRWAAIVPVASAECDPALATAIKSIPCWCFHNYFDVSKPPAIPRQMIEALRREGGKPRYTEFYVLTGDRHNAWDSAYNTNELYDWLAEQRKPELHLMGTDGR
;
A
#
# COMPACT_ATOMS: atom_id res chain seq x y z
N MET A 1 -1.31 34.81 -19.06
CA MET A 1 -2.37 34.38 -20.01
C MET A 1 -2.05 33.02 -20.59
N LEU A 2 -1.03 32.87 -21.46
CA LEU A 2 -0.67 31.56 -22.03
C LEU A 2 -0.41 30.48 -20.96
N ASN A 3 0.51 30.73 -20.03
CA ASN A 3 0.80 29.79 -18.94
C ASN A 3 -0.44 29.51 -18.06
N LEU A 4 -1.22 30.54 -17.69
CA LEU A 4 -2.46 30.32 -16.91
C LEU A 4 -3.46 29.41 -17.65
N GLY A 5 -3.52 29.48 -18.98
CA GLY A 5 -4.29 28.57 -19.81
C GLY A 5 -3.77 27.13 -19.74
N LEU A 6 -2.44 26.93 -19.79
CA LEU A 6 -1.81 25.63 -19.60
C LEU A 6 -2.05 25.08 -18.18
N ALA A 7 -1.90 25.90 -17.14
CA ALA A 7 -2.17 25.55 -15.75
C ALA A 7 -3.64 25.12 -15.55
N THR A 8 -4.57 25.85 -16.17
CA THR A 8 -6.01 25.54 -16.12
C THR A 8 -6.29 24.23 -16.87
N PHE A 9 -5.70 24.04 -18.05
CA PHE A 9 -5.82 22.79 -18.81
C PHE A 9 -5.29 21.60 -18.01
N ALA A 10 -4.09 21.74 -17.44
CA ALA A 10 -3.46 20.75 -16.57
C ALA A 10 -4.33 20.41 -15.35
N SER A 11 -4.90 21.43 -14.70
CA SER A 11 -5.79 21.27 -13.56
C SER A 11 -7.03 20.43 -13.90
N LEU A 12 -7.55 20.55 -15.13
CA LEU A 12 -8.76 19.88 -15.59
C LEU A 12 -8.54 18.45 -16.12
N HIS A 13 -7.36 18.15 -16.65
CA HIS A 13 -7.11 16.91 -17.41
C HIS A 13 -6.14 15.94 -16.72
N HIS A 14 -5.32 16.37 -15.77
CA HIS A 14 -4.40 15.47 -15.08
C HIS A 14 -5.10 14.71 -13.95
N TYR A 15 -4.73 13.44 -13.80
CA TYR A 15 -5.15 12.59 -12.70
C TYR A 15 -4.70 13.18 -11.34
N ALA A 16 -5.42 12.82 -10.27
CA ALA A 16 -5.08 13.22 -8.92
C ALA A 16 -3.81 12.50 -8.45
N THR A 17 -2.84 13.24 -7.94
CA THR A 17 -1.68 12.60 -7.31
C THR A 17 -2.05 12.04 -5.93
N VAL A 18 -1.24 11.11 -5.43
CA VAL A 18 -1.37 10.59 -4.05
C VAL A 18 -1.32 11.73 -3.01
N ASP A 19 -0.46 12.72 -3.22
CA ASP A 19 -0.29 13.86 -2.30
C ASP A 19 -1.48 14.82 -2.30
N GLU A 20 -2.12 15.02 -3.45
CA GLU A 20 -3.35 15.82 -3.54
C GLU A 20 -4.48 15.13 -2.79
N ALA A 21 -4.64 13.82 -2.96
CA ALA A 21 -5.67 13.06 -2.28
C ALA A 21 -5.50 13.11 -0.75
N ARG A 22 -4.27 12.93 -0.26
CA ARG A 22 -3.92 13.08 1.16
C ARG A 22 -4.19 14.49 1.67
N SER A 23 -3.76 15.50 0.91
CA SER A 23 -3.93 16.91 1.30
C SER A 23 -5.41 17.30 1.38
N VAL A 24 -6.21 16.97 0.36
CA VAL A 24 -7.64 17.34 0.28
C VAL A 24 -8.46 16.60 1.34
N SER A 25 -8.26 15.28 1.49
CA SER A 25 -8.99 14.49 2.49
C SER A 25 -8.67 14.95 3.92
N ALA A 26 -7.40 15.19 4.25
CA ALA A 26 -7.00 15.71 5.55
C ALA A 26 -7.53 17.13 5.78
N GLY A 27 -7.49 18.01 4.77
CA GLY A 27 -8.04 19.36 4.85
C GLY A 27 -9.54 19.37 5.16
N LEU A 28 -10.32 18.49 4.54
CA LEU A 28 -11.75 18.31 4.84
C LEU A 28 -11.98 17.79 6.27
N ALA A 29 -11.21 16.79 6.70
CA ALA A 29 -11.31 16.23 8.04
C ALA A 29 -10.99 17.26 9.13
N HIS A 30 -10.02 18.16 8.89
CA HIS A 30 -9.67 19.24 9.82
C HIS A 30 -10.81 20.26 10.00
N TRP A 31 -11.53 20.59 8.93
CA TRP A 31 -12.70 21.48 9.01
C TRP A 31 -13.86 20.88 9.81
N ASP A 32 -13.98 19.54 9.86
CA ASP A 32 -15.08 18.85 10.55
C ASP A 32 -14.82 18.62 12.04
N ALA A 33 -13.63 18.08 12.36
CA ALA A 33 -13.35 17.55 13.69
C ALA A 33 -12.54 18.52 14.57
N GLY A 34 -11.98 19.59 13.99
CA GLY A 34 -10.97 20.41 14.66
C GLY A 34 -9.72 19.63 15.09
N ALA A 35 -9.53 18.43 14.55
CA ALA A 35 -8.47 17.50 14.90
C ALA A 35 -7.40 17.49 13.79
N PHE A 36 -6.15 17.77 14.15
CA PHE A 36 -5.02 17.91 13.21
C PHE A 36 -4.13 16.67 13.13
N ALA A 37 -4.74 15.48 13.21
CA ALA A 37 -4.01 14.22 13.31
C ALA A 37 -3.64 13.61 11.94
N LEU A 38 -4.44 13.85 10.90
CA LEU A 38 -4.18 13.36 9.54
C LEU A 38 -3.24 14.30 8.77
N ALA A 39 -2.31 13.74 8.01
CA ALA A 39 -1.31 14.47 7.23
C ALA A 39 -0.60 15.56 8.05
N ASN A 40 -0.33 15.29 9.34
CA ASN A 40 0.24 16.26 10.26
C ASN A 40 1.75 16.47 10.08
N ASN A 41 2.38 15.70 9.19
CA ASN A 41 3.75 15.86 8.69
C ASN A 41 3.98 17.18 7.91
N ALA A 42 2.91 17.91 7.58
CA ALA A 42 2.97 19.32 7.18
C ALA A 42 1.89 20.15 7.93
N PRO A 43 2.08 21.46 8.11
CA PRO A 43 1.08 22.37 8.67
C PRO A 43 -0.22 22.47 7.83
N PRO A 44 -1.38 22.82 8.43
CA PRO A 44 -2.68 22.62 7.82
C PRO A 44 -3.14 23.74 6.89
N PHE A 45 -2.52 24.92 6.86
CA PHE A 45 -3.15 26.08 6.24
C PHE A 45 -3.34 25.93 4.73
N ALA A 46 -2.33 25.44 4.01
CA ALA A 46 -2.44 25.25 2.56
C ALA A 46 -3.55 24.25 2.19
N ARG A 47 -3.69 23.16 2.95
CA ARG A 47 -4.74 22.15 2.72
C ARG A 47 -6.13 22.62 3.15
N LEU A 48 -6.24 23.41 4.23
CA LEU A 48 -7.51 24.01 4.65
C LEU A 48 -8.05 24.95 3.56
N VAL A 49 -7.16 25.75 2.97
CA VAL A 49 -7.48 26.63 1.84
C VAL A 49 -7.88 25.82 0.60
N ALA A 50 -7.15 24.75 0.27
CA ALA A 50 -7.47 23.86 -0.86
C ALA A 50 -8.82 23.13 -0.67
N ALA A 51 -9.16 22.73 0.55
CA ALA A 51 -10.40 22.04 0.87
C ALA A 51 -11.64 22.97 0.91
N LEU A 52 -11.45 24.28 1.12
CA LEU A 52 -12.54 25.25 1.27
C LEU A 52 -13.56 25.24 0.11
N PRO A 53 -13.18 25.31 -1.18
CA PRO A 53 -14.15 25.25 -2.26
C PRO A 53 -14.78 23.86 -2.41
N VAL A 54 -14.12 22.80 -1.96
CA VAL A 54 -14.63 21.42 -1.99
C VAL A 54 -15.77 21.25 -0.97
N LEU A 55 -15.70 21.93 0.19
CA LEU A 55 -16.78 21.90 1.20
C LEU A 55 -18.14 22.34 0.63
N SER A 56 -18.14 23.29 -0.30
CA SER A 56 -19.35 23.79 -0.99
C SER A 56 -20.04 22.72 -1.83
N LEU A 57 -19.31 21.69 -2.26
CA LEU A 57 -19.83 20.56 -3.04
C LEU A 57 -20.41 19.44 -2.17
N ARG A 58 -20.32 19.56 -0.84
CA ARG A 58 -20.83 18.58 0.14
C ARG A 58 -20.39 17.13 -0.15
N PRO A 59 -19.07 16.86 -0.28
CA PRO A 59 -18.59 15.50 -0.50
C PRO A 59 -18.92 14.59 0.69
N ASN A 60 -18.92 13.28 0.46
CA ASN A 60 -18.88 12.30 1.54
C ASN A 60 -17.56 12.48 2.31
N ARG A 61 -17.66 12.61 3.63
CA ARG A 61 -16.53 12.97 4.50
C ARG A 61 -16.04 11.79 5.32
N ILE A 62 -14.77 11.81 5.69
CA ILE A 62 -14.14 10.83 6.57
C ILE A 62 -13.86 11.49 7.90
N LYS A 63 -14.21 10.81 9.00
CA LYS A 63 -13.86 11.29 10.34
C LYS A 63 -12.44 10.88 10.68
N SER A 64 -11.67 11.80 11.28
CA SER A 64 -10.30 11.52 11.74
C SER A 64 -10.22 10.39 12.78
N SER A 65 -11.29 10.14 13.53
CA SER A 65 -11.38 9.04 14.50
C SER A 65 -11.31 7.66 13.86
N ASP A 66 -11.78 7.51 12.63
CA ASP A 66 -12.00 6.22 11.98
C ASP A 66 -10.70 5.65 11.37
N VAL A 67 -9.58 6.36 11.54
CA VAL A 67 -8.32 6.13 10.83
C VAL A 67 -7.12 5.92 11.79
N LEU A 68 -7.26 6.27 13.07
CA LEU A 68 -6.12 6.36 14.02
C LEU A 68 -5.90 5.13 14.92
N GLU A 69 -6.65 4.04 14.76
CA GLU A 69 -6.44 2.82 15.56
C GLU A 69 -5.45 1.86 14.89
N GLY A 70 -4.22 1.80 15.43
CA GLY A 70 -3.30 0.67 15.23
C GLY A 70 -2.44 0.65 13.96
N THR A 71 -2.54 1.62 13.06
CA THR A 71 -1.76 1.70 11.81
C THR A 71 -0.61 2.73 11.88
N PHE A 72 0.48 2.49 11.13
CA PHE A 72 1.51 3.50 10.91
C PHE A 72 0.90 4.76 10.28
N ALA A 73 1.30 5.97 10.70
CA ALA A 73 0.53 7.17 10.31
C ALA A 73 0.55 7.48 8.80
N ASP A 74 1.58 7.11 8.03
CA ASP A 74 1.57 7.27 6.56
C ASP A 74 0.57 6.32 5.86
N GLU A 75 0.41 5.10 6.39
CA GLU A 75 -0.61 4.16 5.94
C GLU A 75 -2.01 4.65 6.32
N ALA A 76 -2.14 5.28 7.50
CA ALA A 76 -3.37 5.89 7.96
C ALA A 76 -3.79 7.05 7.02
N ASP A 77 -2.86 7.93 6.66
CA ASP A 77 -3.10 9.04 5.72
C ASP A 77 -3.46 8.53 4.32
N LEU A 78 -2.76 7.51 3.82
CA LEU A 78 -3.07 6.89 2.54
C LEU A 78 -4.43 6.19 2.57
N LYS A 79 -4.76 5.52 3.67
CA LYS A 79 -6.07 4.89 3.86
C LYS A 79 -7.17 5.94 3.85
N ALA A 80 -7.04 7.04 4.58
CA ALA A 80 -8.00 8.14 4.54
C ALA A 80 -8.17 8.68 3.10
N ALA A 81 -7.08 8.89 2.37
CA ALA A 81 -7.15 9.33 0.99
C ALA A 81 -7.90 8.33 0.07
N ARG A 82 -7.64 7.03 0.24
CA ARG A 82 -8.30 5.94 -0.52
C ARG A 82 -9.77 5.80 -0.17
N ASP A 83 -10.11 5.82 1.10
CA ASP A 83 -11.49 5.79 1.58
C ASP A 83 -12.26 7.01 1.04
N PHE A 84 -11.60 8.17 0.91
CA PHE A 84 -12.23 9.40 0.44
C PHE A 84 -12.52 9.30 -1.05
N ALA A 85 -11.54 8.80 -1.81
CA ALA A 85 -11.71 8.51 -3.22
C ALA A 85 -12.81 7.47 -3.47
N TYR A 86 -12.85 6.41 -2.67
CA TYR A 86 -13.84 5.33 -2.78
C TYR A 86 -15.27 5.82 -2.49
N THR A 87 -15.46 6.51 -1.36
CA THR A 87 -16.77 7.05 -0.95
C THR A 87 -17.29 8.15 -1.86
N ASN A 88 -16.41 8.80 -2.65
CA ASN A 88 -16.76 9.84 -3.61
C ASN A 88 -16.47 9.42 -5.06
N SER A 89 -16.40 8.12 -5.36
CA SER A 89 -15.88 7.59 -6.64
C SER A 89 -16.51 8.22 -7.89
N LEU A 90 -17.81 8.53 -7.88
CA LEU A 90 -18.52 9.16 -9.01
C LEU A 90 -18.14 10.64 -9.24
N SER A 91 -17.74 11.36 -8.19
CA SER A 91 -17.47 12.80 -8.23
C SER A 91 -16.01 13.15 -7.91
N TYR A 92 -15.16 12.17 -7.61
CA TYR A 92 -13.82 12.35 -7.07
C TYR A 92 -12.96 13.27 -7.95
N ASP A 93 -12.94 13.02 -9.26
CA ASP A 93 -12.18 13.86 -10.21
C ASP A 93 -12.68 15.32 -10.23
N HIS A 94 -13.98 15.53 -10.04
CA HIS A 94 -14.53 16.88 -9.94
C HIS A 94 -14.11 17.57 -8.63
N LEU A 95 -14.14 16.83 -7.50
CA LEU A 95 -13.70 17.34 -6.20
C LEU A 95 -12.23 17.78 -6.23
N ILE A 96 -11.35 16.97 -6.80
CA ILE A 96 -9.91 17.31 -6.92
C ILE A 96 -9.70 18.51 -7.84
N ARG A 97 -10.41 18.60 -8.97
CA ARG A 97 -10.36 19.77 -9.85
C ARG A 97 -10.71 21.07 -9.13
N VAL A 98 -11.75 21.04 -8.30
CA VAL A 98 -12.17 22.21 -7.50
C VAL A 98 -11.16 22.51 -6.40
N ALA A 99 -10.54 21.50 -5.80
CA ALA A 99 -9.48 21.68 -4.81
C ALA A 99 -8.22 22.38 -5.35
N ARG A 100 -7.96 22.30 -6.66
CA ARG A 100 -6.81 22.94 -7.33
C ARG A 100 -7.00 24.45 -7.57
N LEU A 101 -8.24 24.97 -7.52
CA LEU A 101 -8.53 26.39 -7.83
C LEU A 101 -7.76 27.39 -6.94
N PRO A 102 -7.66 27.18 -5.60
CA PRO A 102 -6.88 28.09 -4.76
C PRO A 102 -5.39 28.11 -5.10
N THR A 103 -4.82 27.02 -5.62
CA THR A 103 -3.43 26.97 -6.07
C THR A 103 -3.17 27.96 -7.22
N LEU A 104 -4.12 28.14 -8.14
CA LEU A 104 -4.01 29.13 -9.22
C LEU A 104 -3.95 30.56 -8.67
N LEU A 105 -4.68 30.85 -7.57
CA LEU A 105 -4.62 32.15 -6.90
C LEU A 105 -3.26 32.38 -6.24
N TRP A 106 -2.70 31.35 -5.60
CA TRP A 106 -1.32 31.40 -5.08
C TRP A 106 -0.31 31.66 -6.19
N TRP A 107 -0.45 31.01 -7.34
CA TRP A 107 0.42 31.24 -8.50
C TRP A 107 0.37 32.70 -8.97
N VAL A 108 -0.83 33.29 -9.08
CA VAL A 108 -1.00 34.70 -9.48
C VAL A 108 -0.39 35.65 -8.44
N ALA A 109 -0.59 35.38 -7.15
CA ALA A 109 0.01 36.15 -6.07
C ALA A 109 1.55 36.09 -6.11
N GLY A 110 2.12 34.90 -6.36
CA GLY A 110 3.56 34.70 -6.55
C GLY A 110 4.11 35.49 -7.73
N ALA A 111 3.46 35.41 -8.89
CA ALA A 111 3.83 36.17 -10.09
C ALA A 111 3.85 37.69 -9.83
N TRP A 112 2.84 38.20 -9.13
CA TRP A 112 2.76 39.62 -8.74
C TRP A 112 3.88 40.00 -7.75
N LEU A 113 4.14 39.19 -6.72
CA LEU A 113 5.19 39.45 -5.74
C LEU A 113 6.59 39.46 -6.36
N ILE A 114 6.90 38.45 -7.19
CA ILE A 114 8.20 38.35 -7.86
C ILE A 114 8.42 39.54 -8.80
N THR A 115 7.43 39.89 -9.62
CA THR A 115 7.53 41.03 -10.54
C THR A 115 7.71 42.34 -9.78
N ARG A 116 6.99 42.51 -8.67
CA ARG A 116 7.10 43.69 -7.82
C ARG A 116 8.49 43.80 -7.21
N TRP A 117 8.96 42.74 -6.57
CA TRP A 117 10.26 42.75 -5.89
C TRP A 117 11.43 42.92 -6.87
N ALA A 118 11.44 42.15 -7.97
CA ALA A 118 12.44 42.28 -9.03
C ALA A 118 12.42 43.69 -9.66
N GLY A 119 11.23 44.24 -9.89
CA GLY A 119 11.05 45.59 -10.43
C GLY A 119 11.60 46.68 -9.52
N GLU A 120 11.41 46.56 -8.20
CA GLU A 120 11.94 47.50 -7.22
C GLU A 120 13.47 47.43 -7.10
N LEU A 121 14.05 46.22 -7.18
CA LEU A 121 15.51 46.04 -7.07
C LEU A 121 16.27 46.43 -8.34
N TYR A 122 15.73 46.10 -9.51
CA TYR A 122 16.50 46.10 -10.76
C TYR A 122 15.81 46.84 -11.91
N GLY A 123 14.56 47.29 -11.74
CA GLY A 123 13.79 48.03 -12.75
C GLY A 123 12.85 47.18 -13.60
N SER A 124 12.13 47.81 -14.53
CA SER A 124 11.04 47.18 -15.28
C SER A 124 11.46 46.00 -16.18
N GLY A 125 12.70 46.02 -16.69
CA GLY A 125 13.25 44.89 -17.46
C GLY A 125 13.38 43.62 -16.62
N ALA A 126 13.80 43.77 -15.36
CA ALA A 126 13.92 42.66 -14.42
C ALA A 126 12.55 42.11 -14.00
N ALA A 127 11.56 42.98 -13.79
CA ALA A 127 10.19 42.55 -13.54
C ALA A 127 9.68 41.61 -14.65
N ARG A 128 9.88 41.98 -15.92
CA ARG A 128 9.49 41.12 -17.07
C ARG A 128 10.28 39.81 -17.11
N LEU A 129 11.59 39.87 -16.90
CA LEU A 129 12.44 38.68 -16.88
C LEU A 129 12.02 37.71 -15.76
N ALA A 130 11.75 38.22 -14.57
CA ALA A 130 11.31 37.43 -13.43
C ALA A 130 9.95 36.77 -13.68
N LEU A 131 9.02 37.46 -14.36
CA LEU A 131 7.74 36.88 -14.77
C LEU A 131 7.92 35.72 -15.75
N VAL A 132 8.81 35.85 -16.73
CA VAL A 132 9.11 34.77 -17.70
C VAL A 132 9.67 33.56 -16.98
N LEU A 133 10.64 33.74 -16.08
CA LEU A 133 11.23 32.66 -15.30
C LEU A 133 10.22 31.97 -14.37
N TRP A 134 9.30 32.72 -13.75
CA TRP A 134 8.21 32.17 -12.94
C TRP A 134 7.22 31.36 -13.79
N ALA A 135 6.81 31.91 -14.93
CA ALA A 135 5.77 31.31 -15.78
C ALA A 135 6.23 30.12 -16.62
N PHE A 136 7.53 29.95 -16.84
CA PHE A 136 8.08 28.89 -17.68
C PHE A 136 9.12 28.01 -16.99
N GLY A 137 9.35 28.21 -15.69
CA GLY A 137 10.22 27.34 -14.90
C GLY A 137 9.58 25.96 -14.68
N PRO A 138 10.22 24.84 -15.07
CA PRO A 138 9.59 23.52 -15.03
C PRO A 138 9.11 23.11 -13.64
N ASN A 139 9.84 23.46 -12.57
CA ASN A 139 9.43 23.16 -11.19
C ASN A 139 8.19 23.93 -10.72
N ILE A 140 7.99 25.15 -11.22
CA ILE A 140 6.78 25.95 -10.92
C ILE A 140 5.61 25.38 -11.73
N LEU A 141 5.83 25.13 -13.03
CA LEU A 141 4.84 24.50 -13.92
C LEU A 141 4.37 23.12 -13.41
N ALA A 142 5.26 22.35 -12.80
CA ALA A 142 4.92 21.04 -12.24
C ALA A 142 3.91 21.11 -11.09
N ARG A 143 3.89 22.22 -10.33
CA ARG A 143 3.13 22.39 -9.08
C ARG A 143 1.95 23.37 -9.21
N GLU A 144 1.88 24.18 -10.27
CA GLU A 144 0.85 25.22 -10.44
C GLU A 144 -0.59 24.69 -10.54
N ALA A 145 -0.74 23.41 -10.86
CA ALA A 145 -2.02 22.74 -11.02
C ALA A 145 -2.26 21.64 -9.97
N LEU A 146 -1.54 21.64 -8.85
CA LEU A 146 -1.69 20.62 -7.78
C LEU A 146 -2.24 21.24 -6.48
N ALA A 147 -3.16 20.52 -5.84
CA ALA A 147 -3.70 20.86 -4.51
C ALA A 147 -2.76 20.41 -3.36
N THR A 148 -1.49 20.80 -3.42
CA THR A 148 -0.44 20.44 -2.43
C THR A 148 0.12 21.69 -1.71
N PRO A 149 0.80 21.54 -0.55
CA PRO A 149 1.31 22.69 0.20
C PRO A 149 2.50 23.41 -0.44
N ASP A 150 3.17 22.83 -1.43
CA ASP A 150 4.50 23.29 -1.86
C ASP A 150 4.49 24.67 -2.53
N LEU A 151 3.59 24.91 -3.49
CA LEU A 151 3.49 26.23 -4.15
C LEU A 151 2.99 27.32 -3.18
N PRO A 152 1.91 27.09 -2.40
CA PRO A 152 1.51 28.02 -1.34
C PRO A 152 2.66 28.37 -0.38
N ALA A 153 3.47 27.37 0.01
CA ALA A 153 4.61 27.60 0.87
C ALA A 153 5.71 28.45 0.20
N ALA A 154 6.05 28.19 -1.07
CA ALA A 154 7.01 28.99 -1.81
C ALA A 154 6.58 30.47 -1.91
N VAL A 155 5.29 30.72 -2.18
CA VAL A 155 4.74 32.08 -2.28
C VAL A 155 4.66 32.75 -0.92
N ALA A 156 4.24 32.04 0.13
CA ALA A 156 4.21 32.57 1.50
C ALA A 156 5.63 32.93 2.00
N CYS A 157 6.62 32.09 1.72
CA CYS A 157 8.02 32.35 2.02
C CYS A 157 8.53 33.59 1.29
N LEU A 158 8.24 33.73 -0.01
CA LEU A 158 8.58 34.92 -0.79
C LEU A 158 7.93 36.18 -0.21
N ALA A 159 6.64 36.12 0.16
CA ALA A 159 5.91 37.23 0.76
C ALA A 159 6.54 37.67 2.09
N ALA A 160 6.86 36.71 2.96
CA ALA A 160 7.54 36.96 4.23
C ALA A 160 8.92 37.58 4.02
N GLY A 161 9.71 37.04 3.09
CA GLY A 161 11.04 37.56 2.77
C GLY A 161 11.01 38.97 2.15
N TYR A 162 10.02 39.25 1.29
CA TYR A 162 9.79 40.58 0.74
C TYR A 162 9.41 41.58 1.85
N ALA A 163 8.46 41.21 2.71
CA ALA A 163 8.06 42.05 3.84
C ALA A 163 9.21 42.33 4.81
N PHE A 164 10.04 41.31 5.11
CA PHE A 164 11.25 41.46 5.91
C PHE A 164 12.24 42.44 5.27
N SER A 165 12.50 42.32 3.96
CA SER A 165 13.35 43.27 3.24
C SER A 165 12.83 44.70 3.37
N ARG A 166 11.52 44.91 3.22
CA ARG A 166 10.88 46.23 3.37
C ARG A 166 10.93 46.76 4.80
N TRP A 167 10.78 45.90 5.81
CA TRP A 167 10.93 46.25 7.22
C TRP A 167 12.37 46.67 7.52
N ARG A 168 13.38 45.95 6.99
CA ARG A 168 14.80 46.29 7.14
C ARG A 168 15.13 47.66 6.55
N SER A 169 14.59 47.99 5.36
CA SER A 169 14.87 49.29 4.74
C SER A 169 14.18 50.45 5.47
N LYS A 170 12.95 50.27 5.97
CA LYS A 170 12.27 51.25 6.81
C LYS A 170 11.46 50.54 7.88
N SER A 171 11.95 50.58 9.12
CA SER A 171 11.26 49.92 10.22
C SER A 171 10.07 50.73 10.73
N SER A 172 8.96 50.03 11.00
CA SER A 172 7.75 50.57 11.65
C SER A 172 6.94 49.43 12.24
N TRP A 173 6.15 49.69 13.27
CA TRP A 173 5.32 48.69 13.94
C TRP A 173 4.33 47.99 13.00
N SER A 174 3.76 48.70 12.03
CA SER A 174 2.87 48.12 11.02
C SER A 174 3.61 47.13 10.11
N ARG A 175 4.79 47.49 9.61
CA ARG A 175 5.63 46.58 8.81
C ARG A 175 6.11 45.39 9.65
N THR A 176 6.43 45.60 10.91
CA THR A 176 6.75 44.52 11.85
C THR A 176 5.59 43.54 11.99
N ALA A 177 4.35 44.03 12.19
CA ALA A 177 3.17 43.19 12.27
C ALA A 177 2.94 42.40 10.98
N VAL A 178 3.07 43.05 9.81
CA VAL A 178 2.94 42.39 8.50
C VAL A 178 4.02 41.32 8.30
N THR A 179 5.28 41.63 8.61
CA THR A 179 6.39 40.65 8.51
C THR A 179 6.18 39.47 9.44
N GLY A 180 5.77 39.72 10.70
CA GLY A 180 5.45 38.67 11.67
C GLY A 180 4.28 37.79 11.21
N ALA A 181 3.21 38.40 10.70
CA ALA A 181 2.04 37.67 10.22
C ALA A 181 2.36 36.82 9.00
N LEU A 182 3.10 37.35 8.01
CA LEU A 182 3.51 36.60 6.83
C LEU A 182 4.50 35.48 7.16
N LEU A 183 5.39 35.68 8.14
CA LEU A 183 6.23 34.60 8.67
C LEU A 183 5.37 33.49 9.28
N GLY A 184 4.36 33.84 10.09
CA GLY A 184 3.41 32.89 10.67
C GLY A 184 2.66 32.12 9.58
N VAL A 185 2.18 32.79 8.53
CA VAL A 185 1.53 32.14 7.37
C VAL A 185 2.49 31.20 6.64
N ALA A 186 3.76 31.58 6.44
CA ALA A 186 4.76 30.70 5.83
C ALA A 186 5.03 29.46 6.68
N MET A 187 5.09 29.59 8.00
CA MET A 187 5.25 28.46 8.92
C MET A 187 3.98 27.61 9.04
N LEU A 188 2.80 28.16 8.70
CA LEU A 188 1.53 27.45 8.63
C LEU A 188 1.29 26.74 7.29
N THR A 189 2.09 27.02 6.26
CA THR A 189 2.04 26.29 4.99
C THR A 189 3.05 25.15 4.97
N GLU A 190 4.26 25.36 5.52
CA GLU A 190 5.27 24.31 5.55
C GLU A 190 6.31 24.46 6.67
N TYR A 191 6.69 23.35 7.32
CA TYR A 191 7.66 23.37 8.43
C TYR A 191 9.05 23.87 8.00
N SER A 192 9.45 23.61 6.75
CA SER A 192 10.72 24.08 6.17
C SER A 192 10.85 25.61 6.12
N ALA A 193 9.74 26.36 6.26
CA ALA A 193 9.77 27.81 6.41
C ALA A 193 10.44 28.28 7.72
N LEU A 194 10.70 27.37 8.68
CA LEU A 194 11.56 27.61 9.85
C LEU A 194 12.99 28.03 9.49
N SER A 195 13.41 27.85 8.24
CA SER A 195 14.68 28.37 7.71
C SER A 195 14.71 29.90 7.57
N LEU A 196 13.55 30.57 7.43
CA LEU A 196 13.48 32.03 7.29
C LEU A 196 14.01 32.80 8.50
N PRO A 197 13.59 32.50 9.76
CA PRO A 197 14.17 33.14 10.94
C PRO A 197 15.69 32.99 11.02
N LEU A 198 16.25 31.83 10.64
CA LEU A 198 17.70 31.62 10.59
C LEU A 198 18.36 32.53 9.54
N ALA A 199 17.76 32.65 8.35
CA ALA A 199 18.24 33.56 7.31
C ALA A 199 18.19 35.03 7.77
N TRP A 200 17.14 35.41 8.49
CA TRP A 200 16.96 36.78 9.00
C TRP A 200 17.94 37.11 10.10
N LEU A 201 18.24 36.17 11.00
CA LEU A 201 19.31 36.31 12.00
C LEU A 201 20.66 36.54 11.32
N LEU A 202 21.03 35.72 10.33
CA LEU A 202 22.26 35.91 9.56
C LEU A 202 22.30 37.27 8.86
N LEU A 203 21.18 37.68 8.26
CA LEU A 203 21.04 38.98 7.59
C LEU A 203 21.19 40.16 8.56
N CYS A 204 20.80 40.01 9.82
CA CYS A 204 21.02 40.99 10.89
C CYS A 204 22.46 41.00 11.40
N LEU A 205 23.16 39.86 11.42
CA LEU A 205 24.56 39.74 11.85
C LEU A 205 25.55 40.25 10.79
N VAL A 206 25.24 40.09 9.51
CA VAL A 206 26.02 40.68 8.41
C VAL A 206 25.80 42.20 8.44
N ARG A 207 26.67 42.89 9.18
CA ARG A 207 26.72 44.36 9.24
C ARG A 207 26.75 44.91 7.82
N CYS A 208 25.81 45.81 7.50
CA CYS A 208 25.94 46.65 6.32
C CYS A 208 27.07 47.65 6.60
N PRO A 209 28.17 47.66 5.82
CA PRO A 209 29.01 48.84 5.74
C PRO A 209 28.17 49.91 5.04
N ASP A 210 27.89 50.98 5.76
CA ASP A 210 27.38 52.29 5.35
C ASP A 210 26.55 52.39 4.05
N GLN A 211 25.25 52.62 4.23
CA GLN A 211 24.59 53.70 3.50
C GLN A 211 23.64 54.45 4.43
N GLU A 212 23.96 55.72 4.63
CA GLU A 212 23.06 56.78 5.10
C GLU A 212 21.75 56.74 4.31
N MET A 213 20.72 56.08 4.83
CA MET A 213 19.35 56.31 4.39
C MET A 213 18.68 57.22 5.41
N GLY A 214 18.51 58.49 5.04
CA GLY A 214 17.96 59.60 5.84
C GLY A 214 16.53 59.42 6.31
N GLY A 215 16.30 58.43 7.16
CA GLY A 215 15.10 58.30 7.99
C GLY A 215 15.52 57.85 9.38
N ARG A 216 14.84 58.34 10.43
CA ARG A 216 15.04 57.91 11.81
C ARG A 216 14.81 56.39 11.90
N THR A 217 15.86 55.60 11.75
CA THR A 217 15.84 54.18 12.05
C THR A 217 15.74 54.05 13.57
N ALA A 218 14.84 53.17 14.04
CA ALA A 218 14.80 52.86 15.47
C ALA A 218 16.21 52.40 15.89
N GLY A 219 16.68 52.88 17.05
CA GLY A 219 17.93 52.40 17.64
C GLY A 219 17.90 50.88 17.82
N CYS A 220 19.05 50.25 18.05
CA CYS A 220 19.17 48.78 18.17
C CYS A 220 18.13 48.16 19.11
N TRP A 221 17.83 48.82 20.24
CA TRP A 221 16.80 48.42 21.20
C TRP A 221 15.38 48.49 20.65
N GLY A 222 15.07 49.50 19.83
CA GLY A 222 13.76 49.63 19.19
C GLY A 222 13.55 48.58 18.09
N GLN A 223 14.60 48.21 17.35
CA GLN A 223 14.54 47.12 16.38
C GLN A 223 14.42 45.76 17.08
N ALA A 224 15.09 45.55 18.22
CA ALA A 224 14.93 44.36 19.04
C ALA A 224 13.50 44.22 19.58
N ALA A 225 12.92 45.30 20.12
CA ALA A 225 11.53 45.31 20.57
C ALA A 225 10.54 45.01 19.43
N GLN A 226 10.78 45.57 18.25
CA GLN A 226 10.01 45.25 17.05
C GLN A 226 10.18 43.78 16.64
N ALA A 227 11.39 43.23 16.65
CA ALA A 227 11.61 41.83 16.33
C ALA A 227 10.85 40.89 17.29
N VAL A 228 10.87 41.20 18.60
CA VAL A 228 10.09 40.47 19.62
C VAL A 228 8.58 40.57 19.33
N PHE A 229 8.08 41.77 19.01
CA PHE A 229 6.68 41.94 18.64
C PHE A 229 6.31 41.20 17.35
N GLY A 230 7.18 41.21 16.34
CA GLY A 230 6.99 40.44 15.11
C GLY A 230 6.94 38.93 15.38
N LEU A 231 7.80 38.43 16.26
CA LEU A 231 7.78 37.03 16.70
C LEU A 231 6.47 36.71 17.45
N PHE A 232 6.01 37.61 18.32
CA PHE A 232 4.72 37.46 19.00
C PHE A 232 3.56 37.34 17.99
N ILE A 233 3.51 38.21 16.98
CA ILE A 233 2.49 38.14 15.91
C ILE A 233 2.61 36.84 15.11
N CYS A 234 3.82 36.39 14.79
CA CYS A 234 4.06 35.11 14.13
C CYS A 234 3.47 33.94 14.93
N LEU A 235 3.82 33.85 16.22
CA LEU A 235 3.30 32.82 17.13
C LEU A 235 1.78 32.91 17.24
N TRP A 236 1.22 34.13 17.33
CA TRP A 236 -0.23 34.33 17.37
C TRP A 236 -0.92 33.80 16.11
N VAL A 237 -0.37 34.09 14.92
CA VAL A 237 -0.90 33.57 13.65
C VAL A 237 -0.85 32.04 13.62
N ILE A 238 0.25 31.41 14.05
CA ILE A 238 0.35 29.95 14.12
C ILE A 238 -0.75 29.38 15.03
N ASN A 239 -0.96 30.00 16.20
CA ASN A 239 -2.01 29.57 17.12
C ASN A 239 -3.41 29.71 16.52
N VAL A 240 -3.71 30.82 15.84
CA VAL A 240 -4.97 31.02 15.12
C VAL A 240 -5.19 29.94 14.07
N GLY A 241 -4.14 29.56 13.32
CA GLY A 241 -4.20 28.53 12.28
C GLY A 241 -4.59 27.14 12.78
N TYR A 242 -4.38 26.85 14.07
CA TYR A 242 -4.80 25.61 14.74
C TYR A 242 -5.94 25.83 15.74
N GLY A 243 -6.56 27.01 15.79
CA GLY A 243 -7.61 27.31 16.76
C GLY A 243 -7.17 27.24 18.23
N PHE A 244 -5.90 27.52 18.53
CA PHE A 244 -5.30 27.46 19.88
C PHE A 244 -5.34 26.07 20.55
N THR A 245 -5.42 24.98 19.77
CA THR A 245 -5.47 23.63 20.34
C THR A 245 -4.20 23.26 21.13
N GLY A 246 -4.38 23.08 22.44
CA GLY A 246 -3.31 22.64 23.34
C GLY A 246 -2.21 23.68 23.61
N THR A 247 -2.36 24.93 23.18
CA THR A 247 -1.39 25.99 23.46
C THR A 247 -1.19 26.16 24.97
N GLY A 248 0.06 26.32 25.40
CA GLY A 248 0.43 26.45 26.82
C GLY A 248 0.57 25.13 27.56
N ILE A 249 0.26 23.97 26.95
CA ILE A 249 0.58 22.67 27.55
C ILE A 249 2.11 22.55 27.70
N PRO A 250 2.62 22.16 28.88
CA PRO A 250 4.05 21.97 29.10
C PRO A 250 4.64 20.90 28.19
N LEU A 251 5.80 21.18 27.60
CA LEU A 251 6.49 20.28 26.66
C LEU A 251 6.73 18.87 27.23
N GLY A 252 7.03 18.77 28.53
CA GLY A 252 7.29 17.51 29.24
C GLY A 252 6.06 16.60 29.38
N LYS A 253 4.84 17.10 29.15
CA LYS A 253 3.61 16.30 29.17
C LYS A 253 3.29 15.64 27.84
N LEU A 254 4.00 15.99 26.78
CA LEU A 254 3.77 15.43 25.45
C LEU A 254 4.37 14.03 25.32
N ARG A 255 3.83 13.25 24.39
CA ARG A 255 4.41 11.98 23.97
C ARG A 255 4.97 12.15 22.56
N PHE A 256 6.16 11.59 22.35
CA PHE A 256 6.91 11.71 21.10
C PHE A 256 7.18 10.33 20.52
N THR A 257 7.24 10.30 19.19
CA THR A 257 7.48 9.10 18.38
C THR A 257 8.89 9.08 17.80
N SER A 258 9.49 10.25 17.54
CA SER A 258 10.87 10.35 17.05
C SER A 258 11.90 10.20 18.17
N ARG A 259 13.11 9.76 17.84
CA ARG A 259 14.28 9.81 18.72
C ARG A 259 14.74 11.25 18.96
N VAL A 260 14.53 12.16 18.01
CA VAL A 260 14.86 13.60 18.18
C VAL A 260 14.10 14.23 19.36
N PHE A 261 12.82 13.94 19.56
CA PHE A 261 12.05 14.49 20.69
C PHE A 261 11.86 13.50 21.85
N GLY A 262 11.86 12.19 21.59
CA GLY A 262 11.74 11.13 22.59
C GLY A 262 13.06 10.63 23.20
N GLY A 263 14.22 10.91 22.61
CA GLY A 263 15.49 10.32 23.06
C GLY A 263 15.63 8.82 22.71
N SER A 264 16.79 8.24 23.03
CA SER A 264 17.15 6.87 22.63
C SER A 264 16.99 5.87 23.78
N LYS A 265 16.48 4.66 23.51
CA LYS A 265 16.89 3.47 24.28
C LYS A 265 18.24 3.02 23.72
N ALA A 266 19.25 2.95 24.58
CA ALA A 266 20.54 2.39 24.25
C ALA A 266 20.40 0.97 23.65
N ASN A 267 21.07 0.76 22.53
CA ASN A 267 21.64 -0.51 22.04
C ASN A 267 20.71 -1.73 21.88
N ASP A 268 19.70 -1.65 21.01
CA ASP A 268 19.24 -2.87 20.33
C ASP A 268 18.86 -2.59 18.86
N PRO A 269 19.74 -2.92 17.89
CA PRO A 269 19.46 -2.82 16.46
C PRO A 269 18.34 -3.73 15.96
N SER A 270 17.82 -4.65 16.79
CA SER A 270 16.82 -5.66 16.43
C SER A 270 15.40 -5.38 16.93
N ALA A 271 15.19 -4.34 17.74
CA ALA A 271 13.87 -4.04 18.29
C ALA A 271 12.93 -3.43 17.22
N THR A 272 11.80 -4.08 16.97
CA THR A 272 10.74 -3.53 16.11
C THR A 272 9.94 -2.44 16.84
N ILE A 273 9.27 -1.54 16.10
CA ILE A 273 8.42 -0.47 16.68
C ILE A 273 7.33 -1.03 17.61
N ALA A 274 6.93 -2.30 17.43
CA ALA A 274 5.96 -3.00 18.26
C ALA A 274 6.53 -3.46 19.63
N ASP A 275 7.84 -3.66 19.75
CA ASP A 275 8.52 -4.12 20.97
C ASP A 275 8.97 -2.95 21.88
N ALA A 276 8.87 -1.72 21.38
CA ALA A 276 9.22 -0.52 22.11
C ALA A 276 8.05 -0.10 23.05
N GLY A 277 8.11 -0.52 24.32
CA GLY A 277 7.40 0.20 25.39
C GLY A 277 7.65 1.72 25.30
N PRO A 278 6.76 2.57 25.85
CA PRO A 278 6.66 3.98 25.48
C PRO A 278 8.01 4.72 25.56
N VAL A 279 8.42 5.33 24.44
CA VAL A 279 9.56 6.24 24.37
C VAL A 279 9.30 7.38 25.36
N ARG A 280 10.11 7.49 26.41
CA ARG A 280 9.96 8.54 27.43
C ARG A 280 10.22 9.90 26.79
N ASN A 281 9.45 10.93 27.12
CA ASN A 281 9.70 12.27 26.59
C ASN A 281 11.05 12.80 27.10
N ARG A 282 11.97 13.20 26.20
CA ARG A 282 13.33 13.62 26.60
C ARG A 282 13.37 14.87 27.49
N PHE A 283 12.31 15.65 27.46
CA PHE A 283 12.16 16.86 28.27
C PHE A 283 11.44 16.58 29.60
N GLU A 284 10.89 15.39 29.79
CA GLU A 284 10.23 15.00 31.04
C GLU A 284 11.19 15.12 32.22
N GLY A 285 10.77 15.82 33.28
CA GLY A 285 11.61 16.11 34.46
C GLY A 285 12.69 17.17 34.25
N SER A 286 12.87 17.73 33.04
CA SER A 286 13.78 18.85 32.81
C SER A 286 13.11 20.20 33.07
N TRP A 287 13.90 21.25 33.36
CA TRP A 287 13.39 22.62 33.48
C TRP A 287 12.68 23.09 32.20
N PHE A 288 13.16 22.66 31.03
CA PHE A 288 12.58 22.97 29.73
C PHE A 288 11.25 22.23 29.49
N GLY A 289 11.07 21.05 30.10
CA GLY A 289 9.80 20.31 30.07
C GLY A 289 8.66 21.01 30.80
N GLY A 290 8.96 21.86 31.79
CA GLY A 290 7.98 22.69 32.48
C GLY A 290 7.54 23.94 31.69
N PHE A 291 8.22 24.27 30.59
CA PHE A 291 7.93 25.47 29.82
C PHE A 291 6.60 25.33 29.05
N PRO A 292 5.65 26.27 29.21
CA PRO A 292 4.39 26.24 28.48
C PRO A 292 4.64 26.53 26.99
N LEU A 293 4.18 25.65 26.11
CA LEU A 293 4.43 25.79 24.68
C LEU A 293 3.75 27.06 24.12
N PRO A 294 4.49 27.93 23.41
CA PRO A 294 3.93 29.15 22.81
C PRO A 294 3.20 28.88 21.49
N VAL A 295 3.15 27.61 21.07
CA VAL A 295 2.51 27.13 19.84
C VAL A 295 1.55 25.98 20.16
N PRO A 296 0.62 25.64 19.26
CA PRO A 296 -0.31 24.52 19.41
C PRO A 296 0.44 23.18 19.58
N VAL A 297 -0.14 22.26 20.35
CA VAL A 297 0.46 20.93 20.56
C VAL A 297 0.55 20.14 19.27
N ASP A 298 -0.45 20.27 18.39
CA ASP A 298 -0.47 19.54 17.13
C ASP A 298 0.58 20.04 16.13
N TYR A 299 1.01 21.30 16.23
CA TYR A 299 2.16 21.82 15.47
C TYR A 299 3.45 21.09 15.87
N ILE A 300 3.67 20.91 17.19
CA ILE A 300 4.84 20.19 17.72
C ILE A 300 4.76 18.69 17.42
N ARG A 301 3.58 18.07 17.54
CA ARG A 301 3.38 16.66 17.15
C ARG A 301 3.63 16.42 15.67
N GLY A 302 3.25 17.36 14.81
CA GLY A 302 3.54 17.29 13.38
C GLY A 302 5.04 17.40 13.06
N MET A 303 5.77 18.27 13.78
CA MET A 303 7.24 18.31 13.70
C MET A 303 7.87 16.98 14.16
N ASP A 304 7.40 16.43 15.29
CA ASP A 304 7.85 15.12 15.77
C ASP A 304 7.54 14.00 14.77
N ARG A 305 6.35 14.01 14.18
CA ARG A 305 5.97 13.05 13.13
C ARG A 305 6.95 13.11 11.97
N ARG A 306 7.28 14.32 11.51
CA ARG A 306 8.21 14.51 10.41
C ARG A 306 9.60 13.97 10.75
N CYS A 307 10.09 14.22 11.96
CA CYS A 307 11.34 13.62 12.44
C CYS A 307 11.26 12.09 12.49
N SER A 308 10.15 11.53 12.96
CA SER A 308 9.93 10.07 12.98
C SER A 308 9.93 9.48 11.58
N ASP A 309 9.24 10.09 10.61
CA ASP A 309 9.20 9.62 9.22
C ASP A 309 10.62 9.58 8.62
N ALA A 310 11.43 10.61 8.91
CA ALA A 310 12.83 10.66 8.50
C ALA A 310 13.68 9.55 9.13
N GLU A 311 13.50 9.31 10.42
CA GLU A 311 14.23 8.29 11.16
C GLU A 311 13.87 6.87 10.75
N SER A 312 12.59 6.59 10.48
CA SER A 312 12.14 5.29 9.98
C SER A 312 12.70 5.00 8.58
N CYS A 313 12.77 6.02 7.72
CA CYS A 313 13.44 5.90 6.43
C CYS A 313 14.94 5.58 6.60
N PHE A 314 15.58 6.14 7.63
CA PHE A 314 16.99 5.88 7.97
C PHE A 314 17.24 4.44 8.48
N GLN A 315 16.36 3.90 9.34
CA GLN A 315 16.51 2.58 9.95
C GLN A 315 16.32 1.41 8.97
N THR A 316 15.42 1.54 8.00
CA THR A 316 15.19 0.49 6.98
C THR A 316 16.43 0.24 6.09
N ILE A 317 17.44 1.12 6.18
CA ILE A 317 18.57 1.21 5.25
C ILE A 317 19.92 1.06 5.96
N GLU A 318 20.02 1.42 7.24
CA GLU A 318 21.21 1.18 8.09
C GLU A 318 21.60 -0.30 8.24
N ALA A 319 20.75 -1.25 7.81
CA ALA A 319 21.15 -2.64 7.63
C ALA A 319 22.30 -2.82 6.61
N ASP A 320 22.64 -1.79 5.83
CA ASP A 320 23.73 -1.77 4.85
C ASP A 320 24.48 -0.41 4.88
N ALA A 321 25.53 -0.30 5.69
CA ALA A 321 26.29 0.95 5.95
C ALA A 321 26.85 1.64 4.69
N SER A 322 26.99 0.91 3.57
CA SER A 322 27.41 1.47 2.28
C SER A 322 26.40 2.48 1.71
N ARG A 323 25.10 2.27 1.94
CA ARG A 323 24.00 3.04 1.32
C ARG A 323 23.74 4.41 1.95
N ALA A 324 24.12 4.62 3.21
CA ALA A 324 23.93 5.90 3.90
C ALA A 324 24.78 7.03 3.27
N THR A 325 26.04 6.74 2.94
CA THR A 325 26.94 7.66 2.23
C THR A 325 26.48 7.99 0.80
N ASP A 326 25.84 7.02 0.13
CA ASP A 326 25.31 7.22 -1.22
C ASP A 326 24.03 8.08 -1.23
N ARG A 327 23.23 8.08 -0.16
CA ARG A 327 21.99 8.87 -0.10
C ARG A 327 22.18 10.37 0.04
N GLY A 328 23.17 10.83 0.80
CA GLY A 328 23.50 12.27 0.83
C GLY A 328 23.93 12.77 -0.55
N ARG A 329 24.69 11.95 -1.29
CA ARG A 329 25.08 12.22 -2.68
C ARG A 329 23.87 12.22 -3.61
N ILE A 330 22.96 11.26 -3.49
CA ILE A 330 21.71 11.18 -4.26
C ILE A 330 20.83 12.41 -3.99
N THR A 331 20.72 12.86 -2.73
CA THR A 331 19.96 14.05 -2.33
C THR A 331 20.49 15.30 -3.03
N VAL A 332 21.81 15.51 -2.99
CA VAL A 332 22.48 16.62 -3.70
C VAL A 332 22.32 16.48 -5.21
N ALA A 333 22.50 15.28 -5.75
CA ALA A 333 22.33 15.02 -7.18
C ALA A 333 20.90 15.30 -7.64
N LEU A 334 19.88 14.96 -6.86
CA LEU A 334 18.48 15.23 -7.15
C LEU A 334 18.16 16.73 -7.13
N LEU A 335 18.70 17.46 -6.15
CA LEU A 335 18.61 18.93 -6.08
C LEU A 335 19.19 19.58 -7.33
N LEU A 336 20.38 19.15 -7.76
CA LEU A 336 21.03 19.68 -8.95
C LEU A 336 20.28 19.28 -10.23
N ALA A 337 19.80 18.04 -10.29
CA ALA A 337 19.09 17.47 -11.44
C ALA A 337 17.71 18.08 -11.65
N LYS A 338 17.03 18.56 -10.61
CA LYS A 338 15.66 19.09 -10.75
C LYS A 338 15.60 20.50 -11.33
N VAL A 339 16.73 21.18 -11.51
CA VAL A 339 16.78 22.53 -12.11
C VAL A 339 17.46 22.46 -13.49
N PRO A 340 16.89 23.08 -14.54
CA PRO A 340 17.53 23.12 -15.86
C PRO A 340 18.96 23.64 -15.79
N ILE A 341 19.87 23.08 -16.60
CA ILE A 341 21.27 23.54 -16.62
C ILE A 341 21.33 25.04 -16.96
N ALA A 342 20.49 25.49 -17.89
CA ALA A 342 20.40 26.89 -18.25
C ALA A 342 19.97 27.79 -17.08
N ALA A 343 19.09 27.32 -16.19
CA ALA A 343 18.71 28.02 -14.98
C ALA A 343 19.87 28.08 -13.98
N TRP A 344 20.62 26.99 -13.78
CA TRP A 344 21.83 27.03 -12.95
C TRP A 344 22.84 28.07 -13.43
N ILE A 345 23.09 28.14 -14.74
CA ILE A 345 23.99 29.14 -15.32
C ILE A 345 23.51 30.57 -15.00
N LEU A 346 22.21 30.85 -15.13
CA LEU A 346 21.64 32.15 -14.77
C LEU A 346 21.73 32.43 -13.26
N ILE A 347 21.50 31.43 -12.40
CA ILE A 347 21.63 31.55 -10.93
C ILE A 347 23.05 31.97 -10.58
N PHE A 348 24.07 31.23 -11.07
CA PHE A 348 25.46 31.51 -10.77
C PHE A 348 25.92 32.85 -11.36
N TRP A 349 25.49 33.19 -12.59
CA TRP A 349 25.83 34.48 -13.20
C TRP A 349 25.20 35.65 -12.45
N GLY A 350 23.93 35.53 -12.04
CA GLY A 350 23.24 36.52 -11.20
C GLY A 350 23.96 36.74 -9.87
N GLY A 351 24.30 35.67 -9.16
CA GLY A 351 25.04 35.74 -7.89
C GLY A 351 26.44 36.35 -8.06
N ALA A 352 27.19 35.93 -9.08
CA ALA A 352 28.51 36.49 -9.40
C ALA A 352 28.43 37.98 -9.74
N LEU A 353 27.38 38.41 -10.46
CA LEU A 353 27.13 39.82 -10.75
C LEU A 353 26.85 40.60 -9.46
N SER A 354 26.01 40.08 -8.57
CA SER A 354 25.74 40.69 -7.27
C SER A 354 27.03 40.85 -6.46
N ILE A 355 27.85 39.80 -6.37
CA ILE A 355 29.15 39.83 -5.66
C ILE A 355 30.10 40.85 -6.27
N ARG A 356 30.25 40.85 -7.60
CA ARG A 356 31.11 41.81 -8.32
C ARG A 356 30.70 43.26 -8.08
N ARG A 357 29.43 43.51 -7.77
CA ARG A 357 28.87 44.83 -7.46
C ARG A 357 28.94 45.19 -5.98
N GLY A 358 29.74 44.49 -5.18
CA GLY A 358 29.85 44.71 -3.74
C GLY A 358 28.70 44.11 -2.93
N PHE A 359 27.95 43.18 -3.54
CA PHE A 359 26.85 42.41 -2.94
C PHE A 359 25.86 43.31 -2.18
N PRO A 360 25.08 44.17 -2.88
CA PRO A 360 24.26 45.22 -2.26
C PRO A 360 23.27 44.66 -1.23
N ALA A 361 22.98 45.42 -0.17
CA ALA A 361 22.19 44.96 0.98
C ALA A 361 20.83 44.34 0.60
N ASP A 362 20.12 44.95 -0.35
CA ASP A 362 18.83 44.47 -0.80
C ASP A 362 18.95 43.17 -1.63
N GLU A 363 20.06 42.99 -2.36
CA GLU A 363 20.35 41.75 -3.10
C GLU A 363 20.81 40.63 -2.15
N ARG A 364 21.52 40.96 -1.06
CA ARG A 364 21.89 39.99 -0.01
C ARG A 364 20.66 39.35 0.62
N ALA A 365 19.61 40.13 0.85
CA ALA A 365 18.36 39.62 1.38
C ALA A 365 17.78 38.50 0.51
N VAL A 366 17.89 38.61 -0.80
CA VAL A 366 17.41 37.60 -1.75
C VAL A 366 18.31 36.36 -1.72
N TRP A 367 19.62 36.53 -1.95
CA TRP A 367 20.55 35.40 -2.08
C TRP A 367 20.77 34.61 -0.79
N ILE A 368 20.80 35.27 0.37
CA ILE A 368 20.99 34.59 1.67
C ILE A 368 19.75 33.77 2.02
N GLN A 369 18.54 34.28 1.77
CA GLN A 369 17.31 33.50 1.98
C GLN A 369 17.27 32.25 1.09
N ALA A 370 17.62 32.39 -0.19
CA ALA A 370 17.73 31.25 -1.11
C ALA A 370 18.76 30.21 -0.61
N ALA A 371 19.95 30.66 -0.20
CA ALA A 371 21.01 29.78 0.27
C ALA A 371 20.62 29.03 1.55
N VAL A 372 20.02 29.72 2.52
CA VAL A 372 19.62 29.14 3.82
C VAL A 372 18.46 28.16 3.66
N MET A 373 17.58 28.33 2.68
CA MET A 373 16.53 27.36 2.39
C MET A 373 17.06 26.05 1.82
N ILE A 374 18.14 26.11 1.03
CA ILE A 374 18.80 24.94 0.43
C ILE A 374 19.76 24.27 1.43
N ALA A 375 20.36 25.03 2.34
CA ALA A 375 21.41 24.54 3.25
C ALA A 375 21.01 23.31 4.10
N PRO A 376 19.82 23.23 4.75
CA PRO A 376 19.41 22.05 5.49
C PRO A 376 19.40 20.78 4.64
N ALA A 377 18.94 20.88 3.38
CA ALA A 377 18.93 19.75 2.46
C ALA A 377 20.35 19.28 2.09
N LEU A 378 21.32 20.19 2.00
CA LEU A 378 22.72 19.87 1.74
C LEU A 378 23.45 19.30 2.97
N ILE A 379 23.17 19.87 4.16
CA ILE A 379 23.89 19.55 5.40
C ILE A 379 23.35 18.27 6.04
N LEU A 380 22.03 18.14 6.12
CA LEU A 380 21.41 17.06 6.87
C LEU A 380 21.28 15.76 6.08
N SER A 381 21.53 15.77 4.75
CA SER A 381 21.50 14.59 3.86
C SER A 381 20.33 13.63 4.12
N SER A 382 19.19 14.18 4.56
CA SER A 382 18.03 13.42 5.04
C SER A 382 16.87 13.64 4.08
N ASP A 383 16.00 12.63 3.97
CA ASP A 383 14.80 12.63 3.13
C ASP A 383 13.79 13.74 3.46
N LEU A 384 14.05 14.51 4.53
CA LEU A 384 13.17 15.55 5.05
C LEU A 384 13.00 16.78 4.14
N PHE A 385 13.98 17.10 3.28
CA PHE A 385 14.14 18.49 2.81
C PHE A 385 14.36 18.77 1.32
N PRO A 386 14.92 17.91 0.45
CA PRO A 386 15.55 18.40 -0.78
C PRO A 386 14.62 19.12 -1.75
N LEU A 387 13.53 18.47 -2.18
CA LEU A 387 12.66 19.04 -3.22
C LEU A 387 11.81 20.21 -2.72
N ALA A 388 11.30 20.12 -1.49
CA ALA A 388 10.57 21.22 -0.87
C ALA A 388 11.48 22.44 -0.69
N SER A 389 12.69 22.26 -0.14
CA SER A 389 13.68 23.35 0.01
C SER A 389 14.02 24.03 -1.31
N MET A 390 14.16 23.27 -2.39
CA MET A 390 14.45 23.82 -3.71
C MET A 390 13.31 24.68 -4.25
N LEU A 391 12.05 24.22 -4.08
CA LEU A 391 10.89 24.99 -4.49
C LEU A 391 10.72 26.25 -3.64
N LEU A 392 10.99 26.19 -2.32
CA LEU A 392 10.96 27.36 -1.44
C LEU A 392 12.03 28.39 -1.82
N ALA A 393 13.22 27.94 -2.26
CA ALA A 393 14.30 28.82 -2.70
C ALA A 393 14.08 29.41 -4.10
N ALA A 394 13.32 28.73 -4.97
CA ALA A 394 13.14 29.12 -6.38
C ALA A 394 12.60 30.55 -6.58
N PRO A 395 11.58 31.04 -5.85
CA PRO A 395 11.15 32.44 -5.96
C PRO A 395 12.28 33.45 -5.71
N PHE A 396 13.14 33.19 -4.73
CA PHE A 396 14.26 34.07 -4.40
C PHE A 396 15.34 34.03 -5.49
N THR A 397 15.71 32.84 -5.98
CA THR A 397 16.67 32.74 -7.08
C THR A 397 16.16 33.41 -8.35
N ILE A 398 14.85 33.33 -8.65
CA ILE A 398 14.22 34.06 -9.75
C ILE A 398 14.38 35.58 -9.59
N VAL A 399 14.10 36.12 -8.40
CA VAL A 399 14.31 37.54 -8.11
C VAL A 399 15.80 37.90 -8.30
N GLY A 400 16.73 37.09 -7.79
CA GLY A 400 18.17 37.35 -7.92
C GLY A 400 18.68 37.30 -9.37
N MET A 401 18.29 36.28 -10.14
CA MET A 401 18.63 36.13 -11.56
C MET A 401 18.11 37.29 -12.41
N SER A 402 16.99 37.91 -12.02
CA SER A 402 16.38 39.01 -12.77
C SER A 402 17.28 40.25 -12.88
N GLY A 403 18.30 40.38 -12.01
CA GLY A 403 19.33 41.43 -12.10
C GLY A 403 20.12 41.41 -13.43
N LEU A 404 20.15 40.28 -14.12
CA LEU A 404 20.75 40.13 -15.45
C LEU A 404 20.00 40.93 -16.54
N ALA A 405 18.77 41.37 -16.30
CA ALA A 405 18.00 42.18 -17.23
C ALA A 405 18.68 43.51 -17.62
N ARG A 406 19.66 43.97 -16.83
CA ARG A 406 20.49 45.15 -17.15
C ARG A 406 21.27 44.97 -18.45
N TYR A 407 21.64 43.73 -18.79
CA TYR A 407 22.31 43.43 -20.05
C TYR A 407 21.36 43.47 -21.25
N LEU A 408 20.06 43.19 -21.08
CA LEU A 408 19.07 43.14 -22.15
C LEU A 408 18.77 44.50 -22.81
N GLY A 409 19.16 45.62 -22.18
CA GLY A 409 18.95 46.97 -22.74
C GLY A 409 20.18 47.87 -22.81
N ARG A 410 21.27 47.53 -22.09
CA ARG A 410 22.51 48.32 -22.03
C ARG A 410 23.79 47.46 -22.09
N GLY A 411 23.65 46.15 -22.29
CA GLY A 411 24.74 45.19 -22.30
C GLY A 411 25.37 45.01 -23.68
N THR A 412 26.38 44.14 -23.74
CA THR A 412 26.95 43.71 -25.02
C THR A 412 25.94 42.81 -25.75
N PRO A 413 25.88 42.86 -27.09
CA PRO A 413 24.97 42.01 -27.87
C PRO A 413 25.20 40.51 -27.58
N LYS A 414 26.45 40.13 -27.26
CA LYS A 414 26.81 38.77 -26.85
C LYS A 414 26.16 38.35 -25.52
N ALA A 415 26.15 39.21 -24.51
CA ALA A 415 25.51 38.90 -23.23
C ALA A 415 23.99 38.78 -23.37
N THR A 416 23.38 39.67 -24.16
CA THR A 416 21.94 39.60 -24.49
C THR A 416 21.60 38.31 -25.21
N ALA A 417 22.35 37.96 -26.26
CA ALA A 417 22.16 36.71 -26.99
C ALA A 417 22.28 35.50 -26.06
N LEU A 418 23.29 35.47 -25.17
CA LEU A 418 23.45 34.38 -24.22
C LEU A 418 22.27 34.27 -23.25
N ILE A 419 21.78 35.37 -22.68
CA ILE A 419 20.61 35.36 -21.78
C ILE A 419 19.38 34.82 -22.53
N VAL A 420 19.13 35.31 -23.74
CA VAL A 420 18.00 34.85 -24.56
C VAL A 420 18.14 33.36 -24.87
N THR A 421 19.32 32.88 -25.25
CA THR A 421 19.58 31.44 -25.48
C THR A 421 19.33 30.61 -24.23
N LEU A 422 19.77 31.06 -23.06
CA LEU A 422 19.53 30.36 -21.79
C LEU A 422 18.04 30.33 -21.43
N LEU A 423 17.30 31.42 -21.67
CA LEU A 423 15.83 31.45 -21.47
C LEU A 423 15.11 30.50 -22.42
N VAL A 424 15.52 30.48 -23.70
CA VAL A 424 15.03 29.48 -24.68
C VAL A 424 15.38 28.08 -24.22
N GLY A 425 16.57 27.86 -23.65
CA GLY A 425 16.96 26.59 -23.05
C GLY A 425 16.02 26.16 -21.93
N ILE A 426 15.74 27.01 -20.95
CA ILE A 426 14.79 26.73 -19.86
C ILE A 426 13.40 26.40 -20.42
N PHE A 427 12.93 27.17 -21.40
CA PHE A 427 11.64 26.92 -22.04
C PHE A 427 11.62 25.59 -22.80
N ALA A 428 12.69 25.26 -23.52
CA ALA A 428 12.84 23.99 -24.23
C ALA A 428 12.88 22.81 -23.27
N SER A 429 13.53 22.94 -22.11
CA SER A 429 13.52 21.95 -21.03
C SER A 429 12.12 21.70 -20.45
N GLY A 430 11.35 22.78 -20.26
CA GLY A 430 9.96 22.67 -19.81
C GLY A 430 9.08 22.01 -20.87
N LEU A 431 9.28 22.36 -22.15
CA LEU A 431 8.50 21.81 -23.26
C LEU A 431 8.84 20.33 -23.51
N SER A 432 10.11 19.93 -23.39
CA SER A 432 10.53 18.54 -23.60
C SER A 432 9.99 17.59 -22.54
N ALA A 433 9.66 18.10 -21.35
CA ALA A 433 9.08 17.33 -20.26
C ALA A 433 7.56 17.54 -20.12
N TYR A 434 6.92 18.32 -20.99
CA TYR A 434 5.46 18.46 -20.98
C TYR A 434 4.81 17.23 -21.66
N PRO A 435 3.78 16.60 -21.05
CA PRO A 435 3.04 17.00 -19.84
C PRO A 435 3.60 16.47 -18.50
N HIS A 436 4.65 15.65 -18.51
CA HIS A 436 5.27 14.95 -17.36
C HIS A 436 6.23 15.82 -16.51
N LEU A 437 5.81 17.05 -16.18
CA LEU A 437 6.67 18.01 -15.50
C LEU A 437 7.06 17.62 -14.06
N LEU A 438 6.30 16.74 -13.41
CA LEU A 438 6.60 16.28 -12.04
C LEU A 438 7.86 15.39 -11.99
N SER A 439 8.02 14.56 -13.02
CA SER A 439 9.16 13.66 -13.25
C SER A 439 10.34 14.32 -13.99
N TYR A 440 10.28 15.63 -14.24
CA TYR A 440 11.37 16.36 -14.91
C TYR A 440 12.70 16.16 -14.20
N LEU A 441 13.75 15.87 -14.96
CA LEU A 441 15.15 15.98 -14.59
C LEU A 441 15.88 16.71 -15.72
N ASN A 442 16.95 17.42 -15.39
CA ASN A 442 17.68 18.25 -16.34
C ASN A 442 18.46 17.42 -17.35
N GLU A 443 19.04 18.13 -18.31
CA GLU A 443 19.60 17.57 -19.53
C GLU A 443 20.86 16.72 -19.28
N ALA A 444 21.47 16.85 -18.10
CA ALA A 444 22.65 16.08 -17.72
C ALA A 444 22.29 14.65 -17.24
N VAL A 445 21.04 14.40 -16.85
CA VAL A 445 20.64 13.13 -16.25
C VAL A 445 19.96 12.23 -17.29
N SER A 446 20.59 11.10 -17.59
CA SER A 446 20.10 10.14 -18.58
C SER A 446 20.32 8.70 -18.13
N GLY A 447 19.68 7.74 -18.82
CA GLY A 447 19.92 6.31 -18.63
C GLY A 447 19.80 5.82 -17.17
N ALA A 448 20.85 5.16 -16.68
CA ALA A 448 20.89 4.56 -15.35
C ALA A 448 20.86 5.58 -14.20
N ASP A 449 21.41 6.77 -14.39
CA ASP A 449 21.40 7.83 -13.37
C ASP A 449 19.98 8.38 -13.17
N ARG A 450 19.22 8.51 -14.27
CA ARG A 450 17.80 8.88 -14.24
C ARG A 450 16.99 7.85 -13.45
N LEU A 451 17.22 6.56 -13.70
CA LEU A 451 16.55 5.49 -12.97
C LEU A 451 16.90 5.53 -11.49
N THR A 452 18.17 5.73 -11.13
CA THR A 452 18.65 5.79 -9.73
C THR A 452 18.08 6.98 -8.96
N LEU A 453 17.98 8.15 -9.62
CA LEU A 453 17.41 9.35 -9.01
C LEU A 453 15.89 9.25 -8.86
N ALA A 454 15.19 8.76 -9.90
CA ALA A 454 13.75 8.55 -9.84
C ALA A 454 13.36 7.49 -8.80
N ALA A 455 14.14 6.42 -8.74
CA ALA A 455 14.06 5.35 -7.74
C ALA A 455 14.10 5.85 -6.29
N SER A 456 14.93 6.86 -6.05
CA SER A 456 15.18 7.38 -4.71
C SER A 456 14.04 8.28 -4.21
N HIS A 457 13.04 8.57 -5.05
CA HIS A 457 11.96 9.48 -4.72
C HIS A 457 10.59 8.80 -4.88
N PRO A 458 9.92 8.40 -3.78
CA PRO A 458 8.64 7.69 -3.85
C PRO A 458 7.54 8.47 -4.57
N TYR A 459 7.60 9.79 -4.64
CA TYR A 459 6.58 10.63 -5.29
C TYR A 459 7.05 11.21 -6.63
N PHE A 460 7.89 10.49 -7.36
CA PHE A 460 8.49 10.99 -8.62
C PHE A 460 7.43 11.33 -9.69
N ASP A 461 6.39 10.51 -9.80
CA ASP A 461 5.19 10.76 -10.63
C ASP A 461 3.88 10.77 -9.83
N ALA A 462 3.87 10.11 -8.66
CA ALA A 462 2.73 10.07 -7.74
C ALA A 462 1.40 9.59 -8.39
N GLY A 463 1.48 8.77 -9.45
CA GLY A 463 0.36 8.12 -10.12
C GLY A 463 -0.26 8.90 -11.28
N ARG A 464 0.32 10.04 -11.69
CA ARG A 464 -0.24 10.92 -12.72
C ARG A 464 -0.30 10.27 -14.09
N ASP A 465 0.67 9.42 -14.43
CA ASP A 465 0.78 8.77 -15.74
C ASP A 465 -0.22 7.60 -15.96
N LEU A 466 -1.08 7.28 -14.97
CA LEU A 466 -2.08 6.21 -15.10
C LEU A 466 -3.13 6.45 -16.20
N LEU A 467 -3.47 7.71 -16.51
CA LEU A 467 -4.40 8.02 -17.60
C LEU A 467 -3.79 7.70 -18.97
N GLU A 468 -2.47 7.81 -19.10
CA GLU A 468 -1.77 7.42 -20.31
C GLU A 468 -1.65 5.90 -20.41
N LEU A 469 -1.47 5.20 -19.28
CA LEU A 469 -1.58 3.75 -19.23
C LEU A 469 -2.94 3.26 -19.70
N LYS A 470 -4.03 3.88 -19.25
CA LYS A 470 -5.38 3.59 -19.77
C LYS A 470 -5.46 3.78 -21.28
N SER A 471 -4.93 4.90 -21.79
CA SER A 471 -4.95 5.21 -23.22
C SER A 471 -4.09 4.26 -24.05
N TRP A 472 -3.01 3.75 -23.47
CA TRP A 472 -2.16 2.72 -24.07
C TRP A 472 -2.86 1.35 -24.11
N LEU A 473 -3.50 0.94 -23.02
CA LEU A 473 -4.29 -0.31 -22.95
C LEU A 473 -5.46 -0.32 -23.92
N GLY A 474 -6.10 0.84 -24.16
CA GLY A 474 -7.13 0.97 -25.19
C GLY A 474 -6.65 0.64 -26.61
N ARG A 475 -5.33 0.73 -26.86
CA ARG A 475 -4.69 0.35 -28.14
C ARG A 475 -4.03 -1.04 -28.11
N HIS A 476 -3.85 -1.63 -26.93
CA HIS A 476 -3.17 -2.91 -26.70
C HIS A 476 -4.04 -3.80 -25.81
N GLN A 477 -5.18 -4.24 -26.35
CA GLN A 477 -6.14 -5.06 -25.59
C GLN A 477 -5.55 -6.41 -25.17
N GLU A 478 -4.57 -6.92 -25.92
CA GLU A 478 -3.81 -8.13 -25.60
C GLU A 478 -3.03 -8.05 -24.29
N ALA A 479 -2.74 -6.84 -23.81
CA ALA A 479 -2.06 -6.62 -22.54
C ALA A 479 -3.01 -6.58 -21.32
N SER A 480 -4.33 -6.69 -21.54
CA SER A 480 -5.34 -6.65 -20.48
C SER A 480 -5.82 -8.07 -20.09
N PRO A 481 -5.88 -8.41 -18.79
CA PRO A 481 -5.53 -7.59 -17.64
C PRO A 481 -4.00 -7.48 -17.48
N ILE A 482 -3.52 -6.27 -17.20
CA ILE A 482 -2.07 -6.02 -17.04
C ILE A 482 -1.63 -6.28 -15.60
N GLY A 483 -0.46 -6.87 -15.37
CA GLY A 483 0.12 -6.90 -14.03
C GLY A 483 0.52 -5.49 -13.60
N LEU A 484 -0.05 -4.94 -12.53
CA LEU A 484 0.13 -3.52 -12.18
C LEU A 484 0.80 -3.31 -10.80
N ALA A 485 1.91 -2.59 -10.79
CA ALA A 485 2.56 -2.04 -9.60
C ALA A 485 2.92 -0.57 -9.85
N CYS A 486 1.88 0.25 -9.90
CA CYS A 486 1.99 1.70 -9.97
C CYS A 486 1.31 2.31 -8.73
N GLN A 487 1.70 3.53 -8.37
CA GLN A 487 1.02 4.30 -7.35
C GLN A 487 -0.36 4.76 -7.82
N TYR A 488 -1.39 4.50 -7.01
CA TYR A 488 -2.76 4.96 -7.23
C TYR A 488 -3.47 5.23 -5.90
N VAL A 489 -4.44 6.14 -5.96
CA VAL A 489 -5.37 6.45 -4.86
C VAL A 489 -6.69 5.73 -5.06
N ASN A 490 -7.33 5.90 -6.22
CA ASN A 490 -8.53 5.14 -6.55
C ASN A 490 -8.16 3.79 -7.17
N ASP A 491 -9.03 2.78 -7.04
CA ASP A 491 -8.85 1.50 -7.74
C ASP A 491 -8.71 1.79 -9.25
N PRO A 492 -7.60 1.37 -9.92
CA PRO A 492 -7.42 1.55 -11.36
C PRO A 492 -8.59 1.02 -12.21
N ARG A 493 -9.36 0.04 -11.72
CA ARG A 493 -10.58 -0.44 -12.38
C ARG A 493 -11.66 0.63 -12.50
N ALA A 494 -11.73 1.58 -11.56
CA ALA A 494 -12.63 2.74 -11.68
C ALA A 494 -12.25 3.65 -12.87
N LEU A 495 -10.97 3.62 -13.29
CA LEU A 495 -10.51 4.27 -14.52
C LEU A 495 -10.73 3.39 -15.75
N GLY A 496 -11.20 2.15 -15.62
CA GLY A 496 -11.29 1.16 -16.69
C GLY A 496 -9.96 0.47 -17.01
N ILE A 497 -9.03 0.42 -16.05
CA ILE A 497 -7.78 -0.35 -16.15
C ILE A 497 -7.99 -1.69 -15.45
N GLU A 498 -8.20 -2.75 -16.23
CA GLU A 498 -8.21 -4.11 -15.69
C GLU A 498 -6.79 -4.57 -15.39
N TYR A 499 -6.57 -5.04 -14.16
CA TYR A 499 -5.23 -5.40 -13.69
C TYR A 499 -5.21 -6.61 -12.77
N THR A 500 -4.04 -7.26 -12.73
CA THR A 500 -3.68 -8.30 -11.78
C THR A 500 -2.51 -7.84 -10.91
N HIS A 501 -2.33 -8.48 -9.75
CA HIS A 501 -1.18 -8.21 -8.89
C HIS A 501 0.10 -8.80 -9.50
N ILE A 502 1.18 -8.03 -9.46
CA ILE A 502 2.47 -8.46 -9.97
C ILE A 502 3.09 -9.54 -9.05
N PRO A 503 3.60 -10.66 -9.61
CA PRO A 503 4.39 -11.64 -8.87
C PRO A 503 5.61 -11.00 -8.19
N THR A 504 5.94 -11.42 -6.98
CA THR A 504 7.15 -10.96 -6.29
C THR A 504 8.35 -11.80 -6.71
N GLY A 505 9.52 -11.21 -6.89
CA GLY A 505 10.76 -11.92 -7.16
C GLY A 505 11.29 -12.70 -5.94
N PRO A 506 12.14 -13.70 -6.16
CA PRO A 506 12.77 -14.44 -5.07
C PRO A 506 13.70 -13.54 -4.24
N GLY A 507 13.46 -13.48 -2.93
CA GLY A 507 14.21 -12.63 -1.99
C GLY A 507 14.54 -13.33 -0.66
N PRO A 508 15.42 -12.74 0.17
CA PRO A 508 16.03 -13.38 1.35
C PRO A 508 15.10 -13.61 2.54
N ALA A 509 13.88 -13.07 2.52
CA ALA A 509 12.88 -13.34 3.55
C ALA A 509 11.49 -13.48 2.89
N PRO A 510 10.82 -14.64 2.99
CA PRO A 510 9.40 -14.72 2.71
C PRO A 510 8.64 -13.87 3.74
N PRO A 511 7.60 -13.10 3.36
CA PRO A 511 6.62 -12.64 4.33
C PRO A 511 5.98 -13.88 4.99
N ASN A 512 5.33 -13.69 6.14
CA ASN A 512 4.46 -14.70 6.78
C ASN A 512 3.22 -15.09 5.90
N ASP A 513 3.27 -14.83 4.58
CA ASP A 513 2.25 -15.18 3.59
C ASP A 513 2.45 -16.63 3.13
N PRO A 514 1.49 -17.54 3.42
CA PRO A 514 1.53 -18.93 2.97
C PRO A 514 1.67 -19.09 1.44
N TRP A 515 1.32 -18.06 0.67
CA TRP A 515 1.28 -18.05 -0.79
C TRP A 515 2.48 -17.37 -1.45
N TYR A 516 3.46 -16.90 -0.67
CA TYR A 516 4.64 -16.21 -1.19
C TYR A 516 5.31 -16.96 -2.35
N PHE A 517 5.41 -18.28 -2.23
CA PHE A 517 6.12 -19.13 -3.18
C PHE A 517 5.33 -19.35 -4.47
N GLU A 518 4.01 -19.54 -4.37
CA GLU A 518 3.11 -19.64 -5.54
C GLU A 518 2.96 -18.32 -6.30
N ARG A 519 3.53 -17.23 -5.80
CA ARG A 519 3.49 -15.90 -6.43
C ARG A 519 4.89 -15.43 -6.84
N LEU A 520 5.86 -16.35 -6.94
CA LEU A 520 7.22 -16.02 -7.38
C LEU A 520 7.26 -15.72 -8.88
N GLY A 521 7.62 -14.49 -9.21
CA GLY A 521 7.99 -14.05 -10.54
C GLY A 521 9.44 -14.41 -10.89
N PRO A 522 9.88 -14.20 -12.14
CA PRO A 522 9.08 -13.73 -13.28
C PRO A 522 8.10 -14.78 -13.81
N ARG A 523 6.97 -14.30 -14.35
CA ARG A 523 5.96 -15.09 -15.09
C ARG A 523 5.69 -14.43 -16.45
N PRO A 524 5.26 -15.18 -17.47
CA PRO A 524 4.91 -14.59 -18.76
C PRO A 524 3.74 -13.61 -18.64
N GLY A 525 3.70 -12.60 -19.53
CA GLY A 525 2.63 -11.62 -19.58
C GLY A 525 3.11 -10.17 -19.62
N TYR A 526 2.15 -9.24 -19.61
CA TYR A 526 2.40 -7.81 -19.60
C TYR A 526 2.36 -7.26 -18.17
N TYR A 527 3.33 -6.43 -17.83
CA TYR A 527 3.47 -5.82 -16.51
C TYR A 527 3.78 -4.33 -16.62
N ALA A 528 3.04 -3.48 -15.91
CA ALA A 528 3.31 -2.06 -15.77
C ALA A 528 3.80 -1.75 -14.35
N LEU A 529 5.01 -1.19 -14.25
CA LEU A 529 5.62 -0.78 -12.98
C LEU A 529 6.04 0.67 -13.05
N ASP A 530 5.79 1.42 -11.98
CA ASP A 530 6.42 2.73 -11.83
C ASP A 530 7.90 2.60 -11.40
N LEU A 531 8.68 3.67 -11.63
CA LEU A 531 10.11 3.69 -11.31
C LEU A 531 10.40 3.46 -9.82
N TYR A 532 9.49 3.82 -8.91
CA TYR A 532 9.66 3.58 -7.49
C TYR A 532 9.51 2.10 -7.13
N ASN A 533 8.48 1.42 -7.67
CA ASN A 533 8.25 0.00 -7.43
C ASN A 533 9.40 -0.85 -7.98
N LEU A 534 10.02 -0.46 -9.10
CA LEU A 534 11.23 -1.12 -9.62
C LEU A 534 12.43 -1.12 -8.66
N THR A 535 12.41 -0.28 -7.63
CA THR A 535 13.46 -0.21 -6.59
C THR A 535 13.24 -1.16 -5.44
N LEU A 536 12.02 -1.68 -5.29
CA LEU A 536 11.70 -2.55 -4.18
C LEU A 536 12.34 -3.92 -4.43
N PRO A 537 13.01 -4.52 -3.44
CA PRO A 537 13.69 -5.82 -3.62
C PRO A 537 12.81 -6.89 -4.26
N ARG A 538 11.52 -6.91 -3.88
CA ARG A 538 10.50 -7.82 -4.43
C ARG A 538 10.22 -7.65 -5.93
N PHE A 539 10.68 -6.59 -6.58
CA PHE A 539 10.51 -6.36 -8.02
C PHE A 539 11.86 -6.17 -8.75
N HIS A 540 13.00 -6.41 -8.09
CA HIS A 540 14.33 -6.22 -8.70
C HIS A 540 14.59 -7.09 -9.92
N TYR A 541 13.94 -8.26 -10.01
CA TYR A 541 14.07 -9.15 -11.16
C TYR A 541 13.62 -8.48 -12.47
N PHE A 542 12.76 -7.46 -12.43
CA PHE A 542 12.40 -6.68 -13.62
C PHE A 542 13.58 -5.92 -14.24
N LYS A 543 14.68 -5.71 -13.49
CA LYS A 543 15.90 -5.07 -14.00
C LYS A 543 16.66 -5.96 -15.00
N ASP A 544 16.39 -7.27 -15.01
CA ASP A 544 16.95 -8.20 -15.99
C ASP A 544 16.26 -8.14 -17.35
N PHE A 545 15.11 -7.45 -17.45
CA PHE A 545 14.33 -7.32 -18.67
C PHE A 545 14.41 -5.90 -19.23
N GLN A 546 14.37 -5.80 -20.56
CA GLN A 546 14.20 -4.51 -21.21
C GLN A 546 12.71 -4.16 -21.26
N PRO A 547 12.32 -2.92 -20.92
CA PRO A 547 10.93 -2.50 -21.06
C PRO A 547 10.52 -2.51 -22.54
N ALA A 548 9.39 -3.12 -22.84
CA ALA A 548 8.79 -3.12 -24.17
C ALA A 548 8.27 -1.71 -24.53
N PHE A 549 7.71 -1.01 -23.54
CA PHE A 549 7.24 0.36 -23.71
C PHE A 549 7.53 1.21 -22.48
N VAL A 550 7.55 2.52 -22.69
CA VAL A 550 7.66 3.53 -21.65
C VAL A 550 6.44 4.44 -21.77
N ILE A 551 5.67 4.56 -20.68
CA ILE A 551 4.57 5.51 -20.57
C ILE A 551 5.05 6.70 -19.75
N GLY A 552 4.84 7.90 -20.30
CA GLY A 552 5.40 9.13 -19.79
C GLY A 552 6.89 9.01 -19.51
N ASP A 553 7.31 9.47 -18.34
CA ASP A 553 8.68 9.31 -17.87
C ASP A 553 8.81 8.24 -16.79
N SER A 554 7.69 7.76 -16.23
CA SER A 554 7.66 7.11 -14.92
C SER A 554 7.17 5.66 -14.92
N ILE A 555 6.41 5.24 -15.92
CA ILE A 555 5.87 3.87 -16.00
C ILE A 555 6.65 3.09 -17.07
N ARG A 556 7.06 1.87 -16.72
CA ARG A 556 7.72 0.92 -17.61
C ARG A 556 6.80 -0.27 -17.82
N ILE A 557 6.51 -0.57 -19.08
CA ILE A 557 5.77 -1.76 -19.47
C ILE A 557 6.76 -2.83 -19.91
N TYR A 558 6.67 -3.99 -19.29
CA TYR A 558 7.43 -5.17 -19.61
C TYR A 558 6.50 -6.18 -20.28
N HIS A 559 6.98 -6.78 -21.37
CA HIS A 559 6.37 -7.96 -21.95
C HIS A 559 7.33 -9.12 -21.70
N ILE A 560 6.98 -10.00 -20.77
CA ILE A 560 7.78 -11.16 -20.42
C ILE A 560 7.27 -12.34 -21.25
N THR A 561 8.11 -12.85 -22.14
CA THR A 561 7.83 -14.07 -22.90
C THR A 561 8.04 -15.32 -22.02
N PRO A 562 7.47 -16.49 -22.38
CA PRO A 562 7.80 -17.76 -21.75
C PRO A 562 9.31 -18.01 -21.63
N GLU A 563 10.06 -17.74 -22.70
CA GLU A 563 11.51 -17.93 -22.76
C GLU A 563 12.26 -16.97 -21.83
N ASP A 564 11.81 -15.73 -21.76
CA ASP A 564 12.35 -14.70 -20.86
C ASP A 564 12.13 -15.07 -19.39
N ALA A 565 10.91 -15.53 -19.05
CA ALA A 565 10.57 -16.02 -17.72
C ALA A 565 11.45 -17.23 -17.34
N ASP A 566 11.53 -18.24 -18.21
CA ASP A 566 12.33 -19.45 -17.99
C ASP A 566 13.82 -19.13 -17.78
N ARG A 567 14.39 -18.24 -18.60
CA ARG A 567 15.80 -17.82 -18.47
C ARG A 567 16.08 -17.13 -17.14
N ALA A 568 15.21 -16.23 -16.71
CA ALA A 568 15.41 -15.50 -15.47
C ALA A 568 15.18 -16.37 -14.23
N ARG A 569 14.24 -17.33 -14.30
CA ARG A 569 13.98 -18.33 -13.26
C ARG A 569 15.15 -19.29 -13.05
N LEU A 570 15.79 -19.74 -14.13
CA LEU A 570 17.00 -20.58 -14.06
C LEU A 570 18.12 -19.91 -13.26
N LYS A 571 18.37 -18.61 -13.44
CA LYS A 571 19.45 -17.87 -12.74
C LYS A 571 19.34 -17.94 -11.22
N VAL A 572 18.13 -18.10 -10.70
CA VAL A 572 17.81 -18.12 -9.27
C VAL A 572 17.48 -19.53 -8.77
N GLY A 573 17.71 -20.55 -9.60
CA GLY A 573 17.52 -21.96 -9.25
C GLY A 573 16.07 -22.45 -9.29
N LEU A 574 15.16 -21.72 -9.93
CA LEU A 574 13.77 -22.15 -10.12
C LEU A 574 13.66 -23.03 -11.38
N ALA A 575 12.75 -24.00 -11.35
CA ALA A 575 12.50 -24.86 -12.50
C ALA A 575 11.94 -24.10 -13.71
N ASN A 576 12.45 -24.43 -14.90
CA ASN A 576 11.96 -23.92 -16.18
C ASN A 576 11.02 -24.94 -16.87
N THR A 577 10.37 -24.52 -17.95
CA THR A 577 9.47 -25.39 -18.72
C THR A 577 10.17 -26.60 -19.33
N ARG A 578 11.43 -26.45 -19.79
CA ARG A 578 12.20 -27.54 -20.41
C ARG A 578 12.47 -28.67 -19.42
N ASP A 579 12.95 -28.35 -18.22
CA ASP A 579 13.32 -29.31 -17.18
C ASP A 579 12.05 -30.02 -16.66
N LEU A 580 10.89 -29.36 -16.65
CA LEU A 580 9.60 -30.00 -16.36
C LEU A 580 9.16 -30.98 -17.46
N LEU A 581 9.38 -30.66 -18.73
CA LEU A 581 9.11 -31.58 -19.84
C LEU A 581 10.08 -32.78 -19.83
N GLU A 582 11.33 -32.55 -19.44
CA GLU A 582 12.30 -33.63 -19.19
C GLU A 582 11.90 -34.48 -17.98
N LEU A 583 11.37 -33.88 -16.91
CA LEU A 583 10.78 -34.58 -15.75
C LEU A 583 9.59 -35.44 -16.16
N LYS A 584 8.67 -34.91 -16.97
CA LYS A 584 7.57 -35.70 -17.54
C LYS A 584 8.10 -36.91 -18.31
N SER A 585 9.11 -36.69 -19.16
CA SER A 585 9.71 -37.75 -19.96
C SER A 585 10.42 -38.80 -19.10
N TRP A 586 11.02 -38.38 -17.98
CA TRP A 586 11.63 -39.27 -17.00
C TRP A 586 10.57 -40.09 -16.24
N LEU A 587 9.47 -39.47 -15.80
CA LEU A 587 8.36 -40.14 -15.11
C LEU A 587 7.65 -41.16 -16.00
N GLY A 588 7.53 -40.89 -17.30
CA GLY A 588 7.03 -41.87 -18.27
C GLY A 588 7.90 -43.12 -18.43
N ARG A 589 9.13 -43.12 -17.90
CA ARG A 589 10.02 -44.29 -17.83
C ARG A 589 10.12 -44.89 -16.42
N HIS A 590 9.63 -44.19 -15.40
CA HIS A 590 9.75 -44.53 -13.98
C HIS A 590 8.39 -44.38 -13.30
N HIS A 591 7.42 -45.21 -13.70
CA HIS A 591 6.06 -45.16 -13.17
C HIS A 591 6.00 -45.46 -11.65
N GLU A 592 6.99 -46.17 -11.13
CA GLU A 592 7.18 -46.43 -9.69
C GLU A 592 7.43 -45.16 -8.87
N ALA A 593 7.82 -44.06 -9.52
CA ALA A 593 8.03 -42.77 -8.88
C ALA A 593 6.74 -41.94 -8.73
N LEU A 594 5.59 -42.42 -9.25
CA LEU A 594 4.31 -41.73 -9.17
C LEU A 594 3.46 -42.19 -7.97
N PRO A 595 2.77 -41.25 -7.27
CA PRO A 595 2.88 -39.81 -7.44
C PRO A 595 4.18 -39.26 -6.84
N ILE A 596 4.90 -38.40 -7.59
CA ILE A 596 6.16 -37.82 -7.11
C ILE A 596 5.86 -36.62 -6.19
N GLY A 597 6.57 -36.48 -5.08
CA GLY A 597 6.51 -35.25 -4.28
C GLY A 597 7.18 -34.11 -5.03
N LEU A 598 6.48 -33.03 -5.39
CA LEU A 598 7.03 -31.94 -6.21
C LEU A 598 7.09 -30.62 -5.45
N ALA A 599 8.29 -30.06 -5.33
CA ALA A 599 8.54 -28.68 -4.88
C ALA A 599 9.42 -27.98 -5.91
N CYS A 600 8.84 -27.80 -7.08
CA CYS A 600 9.39 -26.97 -8.15
C CYS A 600 8.48 -25.76 -8.33
N GLN A 601 9.07 -24.60 -8.52
CA GLN A 601 8.35 -23.37 -8.83
C GLN A 601 8.25 -23.23 -10.35
N TYR A 602 7.09 -23.53 -10.89
CA TYR A 602 6.88 -23.70 -12.31
C TYR A 602 6.23 -22.48 -12.99
N VAL A 603 6.51 -22.31 -14.28
CA VAL A 603 5.85 -21.31 -15.14
C VAL A 603 4.46 -21.79 -15.58
N ASN A 604 4.37 -23.09 -15.88
CA ASN A 604 3.15 -23.78 -16.27
C ASN A 604 2.79 -24.80 -15.19
N ASP A 605 1.51 -24.95 -14.85
CA ASP A 605 1.08 -25.99 -13.92
C ASP A 605 1.57 -27.38 -14.40
N PRO A 606 2.34 -28.13 -13.60
CA PRO A 606 2.82 -29.47 -13.96
C PRO A 606 1.67 -30.41 -14.31
N ARG A 607 0.47 -30.21 -13.73
CA ARG A 607 -0.72 -30.97 -14.09
C ARG A 607 -1.20 -30.67 -15.51
N ALA A 608 -1.11 -29.42 -15.95
CA ALA A 608 -1.38 -29.05 -17.34
C ALA A 608 -0.36 -29.67 -18.32
N LEU A 609 0.85 -29.98 -17.83
CA LEU A 609 1.85 -30.76 -18.56
C LEU A 609 1.63 -32.29 -18.45
N GLY A 610 0.65 -32.76 -17.68
CA GLY A 610 0.37 -34.19 -17.46
C GLY A 610 1.32 -34.86 -16.47
N ILE A 611 1.84 -34.12 -15.49
CA ILE A 611 2.67 -34.63 -14.40
C ILE A 611 1.81 -34.76 -13.14
N GLU A 612 1.59 -35.99 -12.67
CA GLU A 612 0.94 -36.25 -11.39
C GLU A 612 1.93 -36.07 -10.23
N TYR A 613 1.55 -35.26 -9.22
CA TYR A 613 2.43 -34.97 -8.09
C TYR A 613 1.68 -34.78 -6.76
N THR A 614 2.41 -34.98 -5.65
CA THR A 614 1.99 -34.68 -4.27
C THR A 614 2.81 -33.56 -3.66
N HIS A 615 2.33 -32.93 -2.59
CA HIS A 615 3.10 -31.91 -1.87
C HIS A 615 4.21 -32.54 -1.01
N ILE A 616 5.35 -31.84 -0.92
CA ILE A 616 6.53 -32.30 -0.17
C ILE A 616 6.42 -31.94 1.33
N PRO A 617 6.75 -32.86 2.26
CA PRO A 617 6.86 -32.54 3.69
C PRO A 617 7.93 -31.49 3.98
N THR A 618 7.62 -30.49 4.80
CA THR A 618 8.59 -29.48 5.25
C THR A 618 9.39 -29.96 6.47
N GLY A 619 10.62 -29.48 6.61
CA GLY A 619 11.53 -29.78 7.73
C GLY A 619 11.23 -28.95 9.00
N PRO A 620 11.94 -29.24 10.11
CA PRO A 620 11.79 -28.52 11.36
C PRO A 620 12.19 -27.04 11.20
N GLY A 621 11.22 -26.13 11.20
CA GLY A 621 11.43 -24.69 11.27
C GLY A 621 11.05 -24.14 12.65
N PRO A 622 11.34 -22.85 12.96
CA PRO A 622 10.91 -22.21 14.19
C PRO A 622 9.39 -21.99 14.15
N VAL A 623 8.64 -23.01 14.53
CA VAL A 623 7.19 -22.94 14.80
C VAL A 623 7.04 -22.89 16.32
N PRO A 624 6.24 -21.98 16.90
CA PRO A 624 6.09 -21.90 18.34
C PRO A 624 5.63 -23.25 18.92
N PRO A 625 6.19 -23.70 20.05
CA PRO A 625 5.97 -25.03 20.64
C PRO A 625 4.52 -25.31 21.09
N ASN A 626 3.58 -24.39 20.87
CA ASN A 626 2.17 -24.52 21.21
C ASN A 626 1.27 -24.86 19.99
N ASP A 627 1.86 -25.23 18.84
CA ASP A 627 1.11 -25.85 17.71
C ASP A 627 0.85 -27.34 18.03
N PRO A 628 -0.42 -27.80 18.12
CA PRO A 628 -0.77 -29.20 18.39
C PRO A 628 -0.18 -30.20 17.38
N TRP A 629 0.24 -29.72 16.21
CA TRP A 629 0.80 -30.52 15.12
C TRP A 629 2.32 -30.50 15.02
N TYR A 630 2.99 -30.07 16.10
CA TYR A 630 4.45 -30.09 16.21
C TYR A 630 5.04 -31.41 15.66
N PHE A 631 4.48 -32.57 16.00
CA PHE A 631 5.02 -33.87 15.60
C PHE A 631 4.64 -34.37 14.18
N GLU A 632 3.58 -33.83 13.56
CA GLU A 632 3.06 -34.35 12.29
C GLU A 632 3.62 -33.65 11.05
N ARG A 633 4.05 -32.39 11.20
CA ARG A 633 4.72 -31.60 10.15
C ARG A 633 6.22 -31.83 10.05
N LEU A 634 6.76 -32.76 10.82
CA LEU A 634 8.19 -32.91 10.97
C LEU A 634 8.72 -34.09 10.13
N GLY A 635 9.56 -33.78 9.15
CA GLY A 635 10.65 -34.65 8.68
C GLY A 635 10.37 -35.53 7.45
N PRO A 636 11.44 -36.06 6.83
CA PRO A 636 11.40 -36.86 5.60
C PRO A 636 10.46 -38.08 5.73
N ARG A 637 9.75 -38.37 4.64
CA ARG A 637 8.93 -39.58 4.48
C ARG A 637 9.44 -40.41 3.29
N PRO A 638 9.18 -41.72 3.24
CA PRO A 638 9.60 -42.55 2.12
C PRO A 638 8.89 -42.15 0.83
N GLY A 639 9.61 -42.15 -0.29
CA GLY A 639 9.05 -41.82 -1.61
C GLY A 639 10.04 -41.11 -2.53
N TYR A 640 9.57 -40.79 -3.74
CA TYR A 640 10.31 -39.99 -4.72
C TYR A 640 9.93 -38.52 -4.58
N TYR A 641 10.93 -37.63 -4.66
CA TYR A 641 10.74 -36.19 -4.55
C TYR A 641 11.53 -35.46 -5.63
N ALA A 642 10.92 -34.50 -6.32
CA ALA A 642 11.58 -33.58 -7.24
C ALA A 642 11.55 -32.16 -6.64
N LEU A 643 12.73 -31.58 -6.44
CA LEU A 643 12.89 -30.23 -5.91
C LEU A 643 13.70 -29.39 -6.88
N ASP A 644 13.33 -28.12 -7.03
CA ASP A 644 14.21 -27.17 -7.69
C ASP A 644 15.34 -26.69 -6.76
N LEU A 645 16.43 -26.18 -7.36
CA LEU A 645 17.59 -25.70 -6.61
C LEU A 645 17.25 -24.56 -5.63
N TYR A 646 16.27 -23.72 -5.96
CA TYR A 646 15.82 -22.63 -5.08
C TYR A 646 15.19 -23.17 -3.81
N ASN A 647 14.26 -24.13 -3.91
CA ASN A 647 13.63 -24.74 -2.74
C ASN A 647 14.67 -25.44 -1.84
N LEU A 648 15.73 -26.04 -2.41
CA LEU A 648 16.84 -26.60 -1.61
C LEU A 648 17.60 -25.55 -0.77
N THR A 649 17.52 -24.26 -1.13
CA THR A 649 18.11 -23.18 -0.31
C THR A 649 17.26 -22.81 0.90
N LEU A 650 15.97 -23.17 0.93
CA LEU A 650 15.03 -22.76 1.97
C LEU A 650 15.21 -23.62 3.24
N PRO A 651 15.21 -23.03 4.46
CA PRO A 651 15.39 -23.77 5.71
C PRO A 651 14.46 -24.98 5.87
N ARG A 652 13.21 -24.85 5.43
CA ARG A 652 12.21 -25.92 5.48
C ARG A 652 12.49 -27.11 4.54
N PHE A 653 13.45 -27.04 3.62
CA PHE A 653 13.84 -28.17 2.77
C PHE A 653 15.32 -28.55 2.95
N HIS A 654 16.03 -27.95 3.92
CA HIS A 654 17.45 -28.22 4.14
C HIS A 654 17.77 -29.68 4.46
N TYR A 655 16.81 -30.44 5.02
CA TYR A 655 17.01 -31.86 5.30
C TYR A 655 17.25 -32.69 4.03
N PHE A 656 16.83 -32.22 2.84
CA PHE A 656 17.16 -32.89 1.57
C PHE A 656 18.66 -32.88 1.26
N LYS A 657 19.44 -31.97 1.85
CA LYS A 657 20.90 -31.92 1.70
C LYS A 657 21.61 -33.09 2.39
N ASP A 658 20.93 -33.79 3.29
CA ASP A 658 21.45 -35.01 3.92
C ASP A 658 21.34 -36.24 3.01
N PHE A 659 20.63 -36.15 1.88
CA PHE A 659 20.47 -37.22 0.90
C PHE A 659 21.23 -36.90 -0.39
N GLN A 660 21.75 -37.93 -1.04
CA GLN A 660 22.29 -37.79 -2.39
C GLN A 660 21.13 -37.82 -3.40
N PRO A 661 21.09 -36.89 -4.38
CA PRO A 661 20.08 -36.94 -5.43
C PRO A 661 20.26 -38.23 -6.24
N ALA A 662 19.17 -38.96 -6.43
CA ALA A 662 19.13 -40.16 -7.25
C ALA A 662 19.29 -39.82 -8.74
N PHE A 663 18.82 -38.64 -9.15
CA PHE A 663 18.94 -38.15 -10.51
C PHE A 663 18.88 -36.61 -10.53
N VAL A 664 19.45 -35.98 -11.55
CA VAL A 664 19.33 -34.53 -11.78
C VAL A 664 18.77 -34.33 -13.19
N ILE A 665 17.67 -33.58 -13.30
CA ILE A 665 17.01 -33.27 -14.56
C ILE A 665 17.37 -31.84 -14.96
N GLY A 666 17.88 -31.71 -16.18
CA GLY A 666 18.41 -30.45 -16.70
C GLY A 666 19.44 -29.85 -15.74
N ASP A 667 19.30 -28.54 -15.51
CA ASP A 667 20.20 -27.78 -14.64
C ASP A 667 19.52 -27.33 -13.33
N SER A 668 18.21 -27.60 -13.14
CA SER A 668 17.44 -27.00 -12.05
C SER A 668 16.65 -27.95 -11.15
N ILE A 669 16.45 -29.22 -11.53
CA ILE A 669 15.61 -30.17 -10.76
C ILE A 669 16.44 -31.34 -10.23
N CYS A 670 16.43 -31.56 -8.92
CA CYS A 670 17.02 -32.72 -8.28
C CYS A 670 15.92 -33.72 -7.87
N ILE A 671 16.07 -34.98 -8.26
CA ILE A 671 15.21 -36.09 -7.85
C ILE A 671 15.88 -36.84 -6.70
N TYR A 672 15.14 -37.03 -5.62
CA TYR A 672 15.53 -37.79 -4.44
C TYR A 672 14.63 -39.02 -4.32
N HIS A 673 15.23 -40.14 -3.93
CA HIS A 673 14.51 -41.32 -3.50
C HIS A 673 14.85 -41.55 -2.02
N ILE A 674 13.85 -41.39 -1.16
CA ILE A 674 14.00 -41.57 0.28
C ILE A 674 13.39 -42.93 0.64
N THR A 675 14.20 -43.83 1.18
CA THR A 675 13.71 -45.12 1.69
C THR A 675 13.11 -44.98 3.09
N SER A 676 12.41 -46.02 3.57
CA SER A 676 11.94 -46.09 4.97
C SER A 676 13.06 -45.93 6.00
N GLU A 677 14.23 -46.51 5.73
CA GLU A 677 15.39 -46.40 6.61
C GLU A 677 16.03 -45.00 6.57
N ASP A 678 16.07 -44.36 5.40
CA ASP A 678 16.55 -43.00 5.22
C ASP A 678 15.63 -41.98 5.92
N ALA A 679 14.32 -42.17 5.79
CA ALA A 679 13.31 -41.36 6.47
C ALA A 679 13.44 -41.48 7.99
N ASP A 680 13.49 -42.69 8.54
CA ASP A 680 13.62 -42.90 9.98
C ASP A 680 14.96 -42.38 10.52
N ARG A 681 16.06 -42.53 9.78
CA ARG A 681 17.38 -41.99 10.15
C ARG A 681 17.38 -40.47 10.23
N ALA A 682 16.84 -39.80 9.22
CA ALA A 682 16.79 -38.34 9.20
C ALA A 682 15.76 -37.78 10.19
N ARG A 683 14.67 -38.51 10.48
CA ARG A 683 13.74 -38.21 11.56
C ARG A 683 14.41 -38.27 12.93
N LEU A 684 15.22 -39.30 13.19
CA LEU A 684 15.98 -39.44 14.44
C LEU A 684 17.04 -38.34 14.60
N LYS A 685 17.76 -37.99 13.53
CA LYS A 685 18.72 -36.87 13.53
C LYS A 685 18.04 -35.53 13.85
N ALA A 686 16.77 -35.37 13.47
CA ALA A 686 15.95 -34.21 13.75
C ALA A 686 15.17 -34.27 15.10
N GLY A 687 15.38 -35.32 15.91
CA GLY A 687 14.71 -35.47 17.22
C GLY A 687 13.27 -35.98 17.17
N LEU A 688 12.88 -36.66 16.09
CA LEU A 688 11.51 -37.12 15.81
C LEU A 688 11.35 -38.63 15.98
N ALA A 689 10.11 -39.07 16.25
CA ALA A 689 9.76 -40.48 16.32
C ALA A 689 9.74 -41.17 14.93
N PRO A 690 10.14 -42.45 14.83
CA PRO A 690 10.03 -43.27 13.61
C PRO A 690 8.59 -43.49 13.15
N LEU A 691 8.38 -43.73 11.85
CA LEU A 691 7.03 -43.77 11.24
C LEU A 691 6.19 -45.01 11.59
N ALA A 692 6.77 -46.06 12.19
CA ALA A 692 6.09 -47.32 12.45
C ALA A 692 5.49 -47.42 13.87
N THR A 693 4.30 -46.84 14.09
CA THR A 693 3.38 -47.29 15.16
C THR A 693 1.93 -47.30 14.65
N ARG A 694 1.26 -48.46 14.66
CA ARG A 694 -0.18 -48.62 14.37
C ARG A 694 -0.93 -49.05 15.63
N PRO A 695 -2.05 -48.42 16.00
CA PRO A 695 -3.04 -49.03 16.89
C PRO A 695 -4.19 -49.67 16.09
N GLY A 696 -4.62 -50.87 16.52
CA GLY A 696 -5.67 -51.67 15.91
C GLY A 696 -7.11 -51.30 16.33
N ARG A 697 -8.07 -51.91 15.62
CA ARG A 697 -9.53 -51.79 15.77
C ARG A 697 -10.05 -52.23 17.16
N ARG A 698 -10.92 -51.42 17.80
CA ARG A 698 -11.96 -51.87 18.76
C ARG A 698 -13.08 -50.82 18.96
N GLY A 699 -14.33 -51.27 18.79
CA GLY A 699 -15.56 -50.82 19.48
C GLY A 699 -16.11 -49.41 19.22
N ILE A 700 -17.09 -49.29 18.32
CA ILE A 700 -17.99 -48.12 18.26
C ILE A 700 -19.17 -48.42 19.19
N ALA A 701 -19.01 -48.09 20.46
CA ALA A 701 -20.09 -47.96 21.42
C ALA A 701 -19.71 -46.80 22.36
N ASN A 702 -20.60 -45.82 22.52
CA ASN A 702 -20.48 -44.64 23.38
C ASN A 702 -19.38 -43.63 23.03
N ARG A 703 -19.38 -43.10 21.80
CA ARG A 703 -18.64 -41.86 21.51
C ARG A 703 -19.60 -40.82 20.97
N SER A 704 -19.97 -39.86 21.82
CA SER A 704 -20.60 -38.59 21.46
C SER A 704 -19.53 -37.48 21.40
N GLY A 705 -19.84 -36.32 20.84
CA GLY A 705 -18.89 -35.22 20.64
C GLY A 705 -18.20 -35.28 19.28
N PHE A 706 -17.07 -34.58 19.12
CA PHE A 706 -16.27 -34.60 17.88
C PHE A 706 -15.46 -35.89 17.72
N LEU A 707 -15.66 -36.58 16.59
CA LEU A 707 -15.04 -37.86 16.28
C LEU A 707 -14.29 -37.80 14.95
N ASN A 708 -12.96 -37.78 15.02
CA ASN A 708 -12.11 -37.87 13.83
C ASN A 708 -12.19 -39.28 13.21
N ARG A 709 -12.33 -39.33 11.89
CA ARG A 709 -12.52 -40.55 11.10
C ARG A 709 -11.79 -40.43 9.78
N VAL A 710 -11.65 -41.59 9.14
CA VAL A 710 -10.96 -41.73 7.87
C VAL A 710 -11.85 -42.55 6.95
N TYR A 711 -12.28 -41.95 5.85
CA TYR A 711 -12.90 -42.64 4.73
C TYR A 711 -11.81 -43.25 3.85
N ARG A 712 -12.06 -44.46 3.35
CA ARG A 712 -11.18 -45.17 2.42
C ARG A 712 -12.00 -45.52 1.19
N GLY A 713 -11.70 -44.87 0.08
CA GLY A 713 -12.34 -45.11 -1.20
C GLY A 713 -12.00 -46.49 -1.77
N PRO A 714 -12.82 -47.02 -2.69
CA PRO A 714 -12.57 -48.32 -3.36
C PRO A 714 -11.27 -48.34 -4.17
N ASP A 715 -10.80 -47.18 -4.60
CA ASP A 715 -9.55 -46.93 -5.33
C ASP A 715 -8.33 -46.79 -4.40
N GLY A 716 -8.53 -46.90 -3.08
CA GLY A 716 -7.49 -46.71 -2.07
C GLY A 716 -7.27 -45.26 -1.66
N SER A 717 -8.04 -44.31 -2.19
CA SER A 717 -8.03 -42.91 -1.74
C SER A 717 -8.43 -42.80 -0.27
N VAL A 718 -7.91 -41.79 0.41
CA VAL A 718 -8.10 -41.61 1.85
C VAL A 718 -8.56 -40.19 2.12
N THR A 719 -9.76 -40.02 2.66
CA THR A 719 -10.29 -38.70 3.04
C THR A 719 -10.52 -38.66 4.54
N ASN A 720 -9.87 -37.73 5.22
CA ASN A 720 -10.18 -37.48 6.63
C ASN A 720 -11.50 -36.73 6.75
N TYR A 721 -12.27 -37.06 7.77
CA TYR A 721 -13.46 -36.29 8.12
C TYR A 721 -13.68 -36.35 9.63
N THR A 722 -14.39 -35.35 10.14
CA THR A 722 -14.87 -35.34 11.51
C THR A 722 -16.38 -35.38 11.53
N ILE A 723 -16.95 -36.16 12.43
CA ILE A 723 -18.38 -36.13 12.73
C ILE A 723 -18.59 -35.65 14.17
N PHE A 724 -19.47 -34.67 14.34
CA PHE A 724 -20.03 -34.35 15.65
C PHE A 724 -21.30 -35.19 15.88
N VAL A 725 -21.34 -35.90 17.00
CA VAL A 725 -22.48 -36.72 17.43
C VAL A 725 -23.10 -36.09 18.69
N PRO A 726 -24.38 -35.69 18.68
CA PRO A 726 -25.06 -35.14 19.85
C PRO A 726 -24.91 -36.01 21.10
N HIS A 727 -24.72 -35.40 22.27
CA HIS A 727 -24.43 -36.12 23.51
C HIS A 727 -25.59 -36.98 24.02
N ASP A 728 -26.81 -36.61 23.66
CA ASP A 728 -28.05 -37.31 23.99
C ASP A 728 -28.47 -38.34 22.92
N TYR A 729 -27.67 -38.53 21.87
CA TYR A 729 -27.97 -39.51 20.83
C TYR A 729 -27.86 -40.96 21.34
N THR A 730 -29.00 -41.64 21.41
CA THR A 730 -29.11 -43.05 21.83
C THR A 730 -29.31 -44.03 20.68
N GLY A 731 -29.54 -43.53 19.45
CA GLY A 731 -29.95 -44.35 18.31
C GLY A 731 -31.44 -44.74 18.30
N GLU A 732 -32.24 -44.22 19.23
CA GLU A 732 -33.69 -44.50 19.26
C GLU A 732 -34.49 -43.59 18.33
N ILE A 733 -34.09 -42.32 18.22
CA ILE A 733 -34.74 -41.29 17.39
C ILE A 733 -33.80 -40.78 16.30
N SER A 734 -34.39 -40.24 15.23
CA SER A 734 -33.62 -39.68 14.12
C SER A 734 -33.29 -38.20 14.32
N TYR A 735 -32.01 -37.84 14.19
CA TYR A 735 -31.53 -36.45 14.32
C TYR A 735 -31.32 -35.78 12.95
N PRO A 736 -31.44 -34.45 12.86
CA PRO A 736 -31.06 -33.71 11.67
C PRO A 736 -29.53 -33.70 11.47
N LEU A 737 -29.06 -33.41 10.25
CA LEU A 737 -27.64 -33.43 9.90
C LEU A 737 -27.22 -32.20 9.09
N ILE A 738 -26.08 -31.60 9.45
CA ILE A 738 -25.40 -30.52 8.73
C ILE A 738 -24.14 -31.06 8.07
N LEU A 739 -24.00 -30.91 6.76
CA LEU A 739 -22.77 -31.19 6.03
C LEU A 739 -22.07 -29.87 5.70
N LEU A 740 -20.84 -29.67 6.20
CA LEU A 740 -20.07 -28.46 5.97
C LEU A 740 -18.97 -28.66 4.94
N LEU A 741 -18.95 -27.83 3.89
CA LEU A 741 -17.85 -27.71 2.94
C LEU A 741 -16.87 -26.64 3.42
N HIS A 742 -15.62 -27.02 3.66
CA HIS A 742 -14.62 -26.09 4.19
C HIS A 742 -14.12 -25.07 3.16
N GLY A 743 -13.46 -24.01 3.63
CA GLY A 743 -12.87 -22.98 2.78
C GLY A 743 -11.60 -23.46 2.09
N TYR A 744 -11.13 -22.74 1.06
CA TYR A 744 -9.94 -23.14 0.31
C TYR A 744 -8.70 -23.31 1.21
N GLY A 745 -8.60 -22.49 2.26
CA GLY A 745 -7.50 -22.52 3.22
C GLY A 745 -7.43 -23.78 4.09
N ASP A 746 -8.52 -24.55 4.20
CA ASP A 746 -8.64 -25.69 5.10
C ASP A 746 -8.45 -27.06 4.41
N ARG A 747 -8.12 -27.03 3.11
CA ARG A 747 -7.85 -28.23 2.31
C ARG A 747 -6.62 -28.97 2.81
N GLY A 748 -6.61 -30.28 2.67
CA GLY A 748 -5.43 -31.07 3.00
C GLY A 748 -5.77 -32.49 3.43
N THR A 749 -4.84 -33.08 4.19
CA THR A 749 -4.93 -34.44 4.73
C THR A 749 -4.53 -34.50 6.20
N ASP A 750 -4.49 -33.35 6.89
CA ASP A 750 -4.06 -33.22 8.28
C ASP A 750 -5.17 -33.51 9.30
N GLY A 751 -6.43 -33.49 8.87
CA GLY A 751 -7.57 -33.97 9.66
C GLY A 751 -8.21 -32.97 10.62
N ASP A 752 -7.59 -31.83 10.96
CA ASP A 752 -8.19 -30.86 11.90
C ASP A 752 -8.25 -29.40 11.41
N GLN A 753 -7.64 -29.05 10.26
CA GLN A 753 -7.59 -27.63 9.85
C GLN A 753 -8.98 -27.00 9.68
N TYR A 754 -9.91 -27.74 9.07
CA TYR A 754 -11.30 -27.34 8.85
C TYR A 754 -12.14 -27.24 10.15
N LEU A 755 -11.60 -27.69 11.30
CA LEU A 755 -12.27 -27.56 12.61
C LEU A 755 -11.93 -26.26 13.33
N LYS A 756 -10.95 -25.49 12.85
CA LYS A 756 -10.44 -24.30 13.57
C LYS A 756 -11.30 -23.05 13.37
N VAL A 757 -12.21 -23.05 12.39
CA VAL A 757 -12.99 -21.87 11.99
C VAL A 757 -14.46 -22.24 11.74
N GLY A 758 -15.37 -21.27 11.89
CA GLY A 758 -16.77 -21.42 11.50
C GLY A 758 -17.60 -22.35 12.40
N LEU A 759 -18.23 -23.38 11.82
CA LEU A 759 -19.25 -24.18 12.50
C LEU A 759 -18.67 -25.03 13.64
N ALA A 760 -17.50 -25.63 13.49
CA ALA A 760 -16.92 -26.48 14.55
C ALA A 760 -16.66 -25.69 15.86
N PRO A 761 -16.03 -24.50 15.85
CA PRO A 761 -15.94 -23.65 17.04
C PRO A 761 -17.31 -23.19 17.57
N ALA A 762 -18.31 -23.00 16.69
CA ALA A 762 -19.66 -22.63 17.10
C ALA A 762 -20.41 -23.79 17.79
N ILE A 763 -20.16 -25.03 17.39
CA ILE A 763 -20.66 -26.24 18.07
C ILE A 763 -19.94 -26.42 19.40
N ALA A 764 -18.61 -26.31 19.46
CA ALA A 764 -17.84 -26.48 20.69
C ALA A 764 -18.27 -25.52 21.82
N ARG A 765 -18.81 -24.33 21.48
CA ARG A 765 -19.37 -23.38 22.46
C ARG A 765 -20.71 -23.80 23.06
N ARG A 766 -21.44 -24.72 22.43
CA ARG A 766 -22.76 -25.22 22.83
C ARG A 766 -22.84 -26.74 22.73
N GLU A 767 -21.71 -27.42 22.92
CA GLU A 767 -21.53 -28.84 22.57
C GLU A 767 -22.58 -29.72 23.24
N ASN A 768 -22.91 -29.43 24.51
CA ASN A 768 -23.89 -30.18 25.31
C ASN A 768 -25.34 -30.07 24.79
N ASP A 769 -25.68 -28.98 24.09
CA ASP A 769 -27.05 -28.65 23.68
C ASP A 769 -27.17 -28.53 22.14
N PHE A 770 -26.25 -29.16 21.40
CA PHE A 770 -26.24 -29.10 19.93
C PHE A 770 -26.93 -30.30 19.29
N ASP A 771 -28.19 -30.10 18.87
CA ASP A 771 -29.10 -31.17 18.44
C ASP A 771 -28.95 -31.60 16.96
N PHE A 772 -27.78 -31.43 16.35
CA PHE A 772 -27.53 -31.81 14.96
C PHE A 772 -26.28 -32.69 14.86
N PHE A 773 -26.34 -33.73 14.03
CA PHE A 773 -25.10 -34.28 13.49
C PHE A 773 -24.41 -33.21 12.64
N ALA A 774 -23.07 -33.14 12.70
CA ALA A 774 -22.31 -32.29 11.79
C ALA A 774 -21.15 -33.06 11.18
N ILE A 775 -21.12 -33.15 9.84
CA ILE A 775 -20.02 -33.78 9.11
C ILE A 775 -19.11 -32.70 8.53
N PHE A 776 -17.82 -32.88 8.75
CA PHE A 776 -16.75 -32.02 8.27
C PHE A 776 -15.75 -32.85 7.45
N PRO A 777 -16.02 -33.10 6.15
CA PRO A 777 -15.04 -33.73 5.26
C PRO A 777 -13.87 -32.80 4.98
N GLN A 778 -12.67 -33.35 4.84
CA GLN A 778 -11.51 -32.60 4.35
C GLN A 778 -11.28 -32.89 2.86
N GLY A 779 -11.64 -31.93 2.02
CA GLY A 779 -11.25 -31.90 0.62
C GLY A 779 -9.73 -31.72 0.47
N HIS A 780 -9.14 -32.49 -0.44
CA HIS A 780 -7.72 -32.43 -0.77
C HIS A 780 -7.38 -31.18 -1.58
N THR A 781 -8.26 -30.82 -2.51
CA THR A 781 -8.10 -29.67 -3.40
C THR A 781 -8.83 -28.44 -2.88
N GLY A 782 -9.87 -28.63 -2.07
CA GLY A 782 -10.76 -27.56 -1.62
C GLY A 782 -11.58 -26.94 -2.76
N GLY A 783 -11.58 -27.59 -3.93
CA GLY A 783 -12.41 -27.27 -5.08
C GLY A 783 -13.66 -28.16 -5.08
N TRP A 784 -14.81 -27.55 -4.86
CA TRP A 784 -16.09 -28.25 -4.66
C TRP A 784 -16.91 -28.32 -5.95
N ALA A 785 -16.28 -28.78 -7.03
CA ALA A 785 -17.00 -29.05 -8.28
C ALA A 785 -17.92 -30.28 -8.08
N PRO A 786 -19.15 -30.29 -8.64
CA PRO A 786 -20.11 -31.38 -8.40
C PRO A 786 -19.60 -32.78 -8.76
N ASP A 787 -18.83 -32.88 -9.85
CA ASP A 787 -18.26 -34.15 -10.33
C ASP A 787 -16.76 -34.29 -9.98
N GLY A 788 -16.26 -33.49 -9.02
CA GLY A 788 -14.88 -33.58 -8.53
C GLY A 788 -14.72 -34.57 -7.37
N ASP A 789 -13.53 -35.14 -7.24
CA ASP A 789 -13.20 -36.18 -6.25
C ASP A 789 -13.56 -35.79 -4.80
N ASP A 790 -13.28 -34.55 -4.40
CA ASP A 790 -13.59 -34.05 -3.05
C ASP A 790 -15.10 -34.07 -2.76
N THR A 791 -15.92 -33.73 -3.75
CA THR A 791 -17.38 -33.79 -3.65
C THR A 791 -17.86 -35.23 -3.64
N GLN A 792 -17.31 -36.08 -4.51
CA GLN A 792 -17.69 -37.49 -4.55
C GLN A 792 -17.41 -38.20 -3.22
N HIS A 793 -16.19 -38.06 -2.68
CA HIS A 793 -15.82 -38.63 -1.38
C HIS A 793 -16.69 -38.06 -0.26
N THR A 794 -17.03 -36.78 -0.32
CA THR A 794 -17.94 -36.15 0.64
C THR A 794 -19.34 -36.77 0.62
N MET A 795 -19.89 -37.04 -0.57
CA MET A 795 -21.19 -37.70 -0.71
C MET A 795 -21.14 -39.17 -0.25
N GLU A 796 -20.03 -39.86 -0.46
CA GLU A 796 -19.81 -41.23 0.03
C GLU A 796 -19.66 -41.27 1.56
N ILE A 797 -18.96 -40.29 2.16
CA ILE A 797 -18.89 -40.10 3.61
C ILE A 797 -20.28 -39.85 4.19
N LEU A 798 -21.08 -38.97 3.56
CA LEU A 798 -22.45 -38.72 3.98
C LEU A 798 -23.28 -40.01 3.97
N ALA A 799 -23.20 -40.79 2.88
CA ALA A 799 -23.90 -42.07 2.79
C ALA A 799 -23.43 -43.09 3.85
N GLN A 800 -22.12 -43.11 4.16
CA GLN A 800 -21.58 -43.96 5.23
C GLN A 800 -22.14 -43.55 6.59
N VAL A 801 -22.21 -42.25 6.89
CA VAL A 801 -22.77 -41.74 8.14
C VAL A 801 -24.27 -42.02 8.23
N GLU A 802 -25.02 -41.87 7.14
CA GLU A 802 -26.46 -42.23 7.07
C GLU A 802 -26.70 -43.73 7.31
N ALA A 803 -25.74 -44.59 6.94
CA ALA A 803 -25.81 -46.02 7.21
C ALA A 803 -25.42 -46.39 8.66
N GLU A 804 -24.54 -45.61 9.28
CA GLU A 804 -24.03 -45.84 10.64
C GLU A 804 -24.94 -45.23 11.73
N TYR A 805 -25.58 -44.08 11.45
CA TYR A 805 -26.39 -43.32 12.40
C TYR A 805 -27.82 -43.13 11.88
N ARG A 806 -28.80 -43.04 12.79
CA ARG A 806 -30.20 -42.72 12.46
C ARG A 806 -30.32 -41.22 12.19
N VAL A 807 -30.00 -40.82 10.97
CA VAL A 807 -30.21 -39.45 10.46
C VAL A 807 -31.62 -39.33 9.88
N ASP A 808 -32.29 -38.19 10.06
CA ASP A 808 -33.56 -37.91 9.39
C ASP A 808 -33.29 -37.48 7.93
N PRO A 809 -33.62 -38.30 6.92
CA PRO A 809 -33.31 -38.00 5.52
C PRO A 809 -34.08 -36.79 4.98
N ARG A 810 -35.09 -36.29 5.72
CA ARG A 810 -35.87 -35.09 5.38
C ARG A 810 -35.26 -33.81 5.96
N ARG A 811 -34.20 -33.92 6.76
CA ARG A 811 -33.55 -32.81 7.50
C ARG A 811 -32.01 -32.89 7.37
N ILE A 812 -31.54 -32.95 6.12
CA ILE A 812 -30.12 -32.87 5.78
C ILE A 812 -29.85 -31.50 5.16
N TYR A 813 -28.91 -30.76 5.73
CA TYR A 813 -28.60 -29.39 5.35
C TYR A 813 -27.19 -29.29 4.78
N LEU A 814 -27.01 -28.53 3.70
CA LEU A 814 -25.70 -28.25 3.11
C LEU A 814 -25.26 -26.84 3.46
N THR A 815 -24.08 -26.71 4.04
CA THR A 815 -23.48 -25.41 4.35
C THR A 815 -22.04 -25.36 3.87
N GLY A 816 -21.47 -24.18 3.73
CA GLY A 816 -20.08 -24.07 3.33
C GLY A 816 -19.51 -22.67 3.49
N ILE A 817 -18.18 -22.60 3.60
CA ILE A 817 -17.44 -21.37 3.85
C ILE A 817 -16.56 -21.04 2.63
N SER A 818 -16.56 -19.80 2.15
CA SER A 818 -15.62 -19.35 1.10
C SER A 818 -15.70 -20.23 -0.17
N SER A 819 -14.65 -21.00 -0.49
CA SER A 819 -14.69 -22.02 -1.56
C SER A 819 -15.79 -23.05 -1.33
N GLY A 820 -15.94 -23.55 -0.10
CA GLY A 820 -17.07 -24.40 0.28
C GLY A 820 -18.41 -23.70 0.12
N GLY A 821 -18.45 -22.40 0.43
CA GLY A 821 -19.62 -21.55 0.21
C GLY A 821 -19.97 -21.37 -1.27
N ALA A 822 -18.97 -21.42 -2.17
CA ALA A 822 -19.18 -21.49 -3.60
C ALA A 822 -19.68 -22.86 -4.04
N GLY A 823 -19.14 -23.94 -3.44
CA GLY A 823 -19.53 -25.33 -3.69
C GLY A 823 -20.96 -25.68 -3.33
N VAL A 824 -21.56 -25.00 -2.34
CA VAL A 824 -22.95 -25.23 -1.94
C VAL A 824 -23.90 -25.08 -3.13
N TRP A 825 -23.71 -24.07 -3.98
CA TRP A 825 -24.61 -23.78 -5.10
C TRP A 825 -24.69 -24.90 -6.15
N PRO A 826 -23.57 -25.31 -6.79
CA PRO A 826 -23.60 -26.33 -7.82
C PRO A 826 -23.86 -27.74 -7.25
N ILE A 827 -23.44 -28.05 -6.01
CA ILE A 827 -23.77 -29.34 -5.35
C ILE A 827 -25.26 -29.41 -5.03
N ALA A 828 -25.87 -28.31 -4.57
CA ALA A 828 -27.31 -28.23 -4.37
C ALA A 828 -28.08 -28.41 -5.69
N ALA A 829 -27.60 -27.78 -6.77
CA ALA A 829 -28.21 -27.90 -8.09
C ALA A 829 -28.06 -29.30 -8.69
N ARG A 830 -26.95 -30.00 -8.39
CA ARG A 830 -26.70 -31.38 -8.82
C ARG A 830 -27.59 -32.38 -8.10
N TYR A 831 -27.84 -32.15 -6.81
CA TYR A 831 -28.61 -33.05 -5.94
C TYR A 831 -29.79 -32.33 -5.26
N PRO A 832 -30.73 -31.76 -6.02
CA PRO A 832 -31.75 -30.85 -5.46
C PRO A 832 -32.69 -31.52 -4.46
N ASP A 833 -32.91 -32.84 -4.60
CA ASP A 833 -33.77 -33.61 -3.69
C ASP A 833 -33.07 -34.08 -2.42
N ARG A 834 -31.75 -33.87 -2.29
CA ARG A 834 -31.00 -34.28 -1.09
C ARG A 834 -31.19 -33.30 0.06
N TRP A 835 -31.27 -32.00 -0.23
CA TRP A 835 -31.13 -30.95 0.77
C TRP A 835 -32.47 -30.43 1.26
N ALA A 836 -32.66 -30.37 2.58
CA ALA A 836 -33.80 -29.71 3.20
C ALA A 836 -33.62 -28.18 3.26
N ALA A 837 -32.38 -27.71 3.32
CA ALA A 837 -32.00 -26.31 3.25
C ALA A 837 -30.52 -26.15 2.86
N ILE A 838 -30.15 -24.97 2.38
CA ILE A 838 -28.76 -24.62 2.08
C ILE A 838 -28.34 -23.31 2.76
N VAL A 839 -27.09 -23.26 3.23
CA VAL A 839 -26.50 -22.10 3.92
C VAL A 839 -25.13 -21.75 3.32
N PRO A 840 -25.08 -20.99 2.21
CA PRO A 840 -23.83 -20.53 1.62
C PRO A 840 -23.27 -19.34 2.40
N VAL A 841 -22.01 -19.42 2.86
CA VAL A 841 -21.38 -18.38 3.68
C VAL A 841 -20.09 -17.88 3.04
N ALA A 842 -19.97 -16.55 2.91
CA ALA A 842 -18.82 -15.89 2.30
C ALA A 842 -18.47 -16.44 0.89
N SER A 843 -19.48 -16.83 0.09
CA SER A 843 -19.29 -17.59 -1.16
C SER A 843 -18.22 -16.97 -2.07
N ALA A 844 -17.22 -17.79 -2.42
CA ALA A 844 -16.10 -17.36 -3.24
C ALA A 844 -16.48 -17.07 -4.71
N GLU A 845 -17.51 -17.76 -5.20
CA GLU A 845 -18.07 -17.68 -6.54
C GLU A 845 -19.55 -18.11 -6.49
N CYS A 846 -20.34 -17.64 -7.45
CA CYS A 846 -21.74 -18.03 -7.63
C CYS A 846 -22.06 -18.04 -9.14
N ASP A 847 -22.82 -19.02 -9.60
CA ASP A 847 -23.41 -19.02 -10.95
C ASP A 847 -24.94 -18.80 -10.86
N PRO A 848 -25.43 -17.59 -11.19
CA PRO A 848 -26.87 -17.29 -11.20
C PRO A 848 -27.72 -18.21 -12.08
N ALA A 849 -27.14 -18.88 -13.09
CA ALA A 849 -27.86 -19.81 -13.95
C ALA A 849 -28.38 -21.03 -13.18
N LEU A 850 -27.79 -21.35 -12.03
CA LEU A 850 -28.21 -22.46 -11.18
C LEU A 850 -29.50 -22.17 -10.40
N ALA A 851 -29.94 -20.90 -10.33
CA ALA A 851 -31.09 -20.49 -9.52
C ALA A 851 -32.36 -21.28 -9.86
N THR A 852 -32.61 -21.57 -11.14
CA THR A 852 -33.79 -22.34 -11.57
C THR A 852 -33.84 -23.74 -10.96
N ALA A 853 -32.67 -24.39 -10.81
CA ALA A 853 -32.57 -25.76 -10.30
C ALA A 853 -32.77 -25.85 -8.78
N ILE A 854 -32.47 -24.77 -8.04
CA ILE A 854 -32.48 -24.76 -6.57
C ILE A 854 -33.53 -23.82 -5.95
N LYS A 855 -34.38 -23.18 -6.76
CA LYS A 855 -35.39 -22.21 -6.30
C LYS A 855 -36.37 -22.73 -5.25
N SER A 856 -36.62 -24.03 -5.23
CA SER A 856 -37.50 -24.70 -4.27
C SER A 856 -36.81 -25.06 -2.95
N ILE A 857 -35.47 -24.97 -2.88
CA ILE A 857 -34.69 -25.31 -1.71
C ILE A 857 -34.60 -24.06 -0.82
N PRO A 858 -35.03 -24.12 0.46
CA PRO A 858 -34.84 -23.04 1.42
C PRO A 858 -33.36 -22.63 1.50
N CYS A 859 -33.08 -21.34 1.33
CA CYS A 859 -31.72 -20.80 1.30
C CYS A 859 -31.59 -19.63 2.28
N TRP A 860 -30.56 -19.66 3.12
CA TRP A 860 -30.12 -18.51 3.90
C TRP A 860 -28.64 -18.25 3.67
N CYS A 861 -28.32 -17.21 2.90
CA CYS A 861 -26.95 -16.84 2.59
C CYS A 861 -26.43 -15.74 3.53
N PHE A 862 -25.17 -15.84 3.94
CA PHE A 862 -24.49 -14.89 4.81
C PHE A 862 -23.22 -14.36 4.16
N HIS A 863 -22.98 -13.05 4.25
CA HIS A 863 -21.77 -12.44 3.71
C HIS A 863 -21.33 -11.23 4.54
N ASN A 864 -20.08 -10.79 4.42
CA ASN A 864 -19.63 -9.53 5.02
C ASN A 864 -19.74 -8.39 3.99
N TYR A 865 -20.32 -7.27 4.39
CA TYR A 865 -20.49 -6.10 3.52
C TYR A 865 -19.15 -5.55 2.99
N PHE A 866 -18.10 -5.61 3.82
CA PHE A 866 -16.76 -5.11 3.51
C PHE A 866 -15.78 -6.20 3.05
N ASP A 867 -16.27 -7.38 2.66
CA ASP A 867 -15.41 -8.42 2.09
C ASP A 867 -14.86 -7.96 0.74
N VAL A 868 -13.60 -7.52 0.71
CA VAL A 868 -12.92 -7.09 -0.52
C VAL A 868 -12.31 -8.26 -1.29
N SER A 869 -12.13 -9.42 -0.63
CA SER A 869 -11.56 -10.61 -1.24
C SER A 869 -12.59 -11.31 -2.12
N LYS A 870 -13.82 -11.42 -1.61
CA LYS A 870 -15.01 -11.96 -2.27
C LYS A 870 -16.15 -10.96 -2.09
N PRO A 871 -16.31 -9.99 -2.99
CA PRO A 871 -17.30 -8.92 -2.82
C PRO A 871 -18.73 -9.44 -2.62
N PRO A 872 -19.56 -8.81 -1.77
CA PRO A 872 -20.95 -9.22 -1.55
C PRO A 872 -21.80 -9.14 -2.84
N ALA A 873 -21.32 -8.45 -3.89
CA ALA A 873 -21.91 -8.51 -5.22
C ALA A 873 -22.08 -9.95 -5.74
N ILE A 874 -21.15 -10.87 -5.40
CA ILE A 874 -21.17 -12.28 -5.83
C ILE A 874 -22.43 -13.00 -5.32
N PRO A 875 -22.69 -13.14 -4.01
CA PRO A 875 -23.93 -13.75 -3.53
C PRO A 875 -25.16 -12.89 -3.85
N ARG A 876 -25.08 -11.55 -3.88
CA ARG A 876 -26.23 -10.69 -4.25
C ARG A 876 -26.82 -11.06 -5.61
N GLN A 877 -25.97 -11.30 -6.62
CA GLN A 877 -26.44 -11.70 -7.95
C GLN A 877 -27.21 -13.03 -7.93
N MET A 878 -26.72 -14.02 -7.16
CA MET A 878 -27.40 -15.31 -6.99
C MET A 878 -28.72 -15.17 -6.22
N ILE A 879 -28.73 -14.37 -5.16
CA ILE A 879 -29.93 -14.09 -4.35
C ILE A 879 -31.00 -13.38 -5.18
N GLU A 880 -30.62 -12.44 -6.04
CA GLU A 880 -31.53 -11.81 -6.99
C GLU A 880 -32.07 -12.81 -8.02
N ALA A 881 -31.22 -13.68 -8.58
CA ALA A 881 -31.64 -14.71 -9.52
C ALA A 881 -32.65 -15.70 -8.88
N LEU A 882 -32.38 -16.15 -7.66
CA LEU A 882 -33.31 -16.97 -6.88
C LEU A 882 -34.65 -16.29 -6.67
N ARG A 883 -34.67 -15.00 -6.33
CA ARG A 883 -35.91 -14.22 -6.19
C ARG A 883 -36.66 -14.10 -7.51
N ARG A 884 -35.95 -13.87 -8.63
CA ARG A 884 -36.55 -13.80 -9.98
C ARG A 884 -37.22 -15.12 -10.39
N GLU A 885 -36.61 -16.24 -10.04
CA GLU A 885 -37.14 -17.59 -10.30
C GLU A 885 -38.30 -17.99 -9.37
N GLY A 886 -38.68 -17.14 -8.41
CA GLY A 886 -39.77 -17.37 -7.46
C GLY A 886 -39.35 -18.01 -6.13
N GLY A 887 -38.05 -18.20 -5.92
CA GLY A 887 -37.49 -18.62 -4.64
C GLY A 887 -37.58 -17.51 -3.59
N LYS A 888 -37.48 -17.89 -2.30
CA LYS A 888 -37.57 -16.97 -1.16
C LYS A 888 -36.31 -17.01 -0.29
N PRO A 889 -35.12 -16.69 -0.83
CA PRO A 889 -33.88 -16.75 -0.06
C PRO A 889 -33.83 -15.66 1.02
N ARG A 890 -33.37 -16.03 2.22
CA ARG A 890 -32.90 -15.09 3.24
C ARG A 890 -31.45 -14.69 2.93
N TYR A 891 -31.13 -13.43 3.15
CA TYR A 891 -29.79 -12.90 2.94
C TYR A 891 -29.42 -11.92 4.04
N THR A 892 -28.31 -12.19 4.71
CA THR A 892 -27.81 -11.37 5.82
C THR A 892 -26.40 -10.89 5.49
N GLU A 893 -26.18 -9.59 5.63
CA GLU A 893 -24.85 -8.99 5.51
C GLU A 893 -24.37 -8.43 6.84
N PHE A 894 -23.19 -8.84 7.28
CA PHE A 894 -22.57 -8.28 8.48
C PHE A 894 -21.65 -7.10 8.14
N TYR A 895 -21.61 -6.12 9.02
CA TYR A 895 -20.78 -4.91 8.86
C TYR A 895 -19.50 -5.01 9.71
N VAL A 896 -18.62 -5.94 9.34
CA VAL A 896 -17.32 -6.14 10.02
C VAL A 896 -16.29 -5.14 9.49
N LEU A 897 -15.95 -4.13 10.31
CA LEU A 897 -15.06 -3.01 9.94
C LEU A 897 -13.57 -3.27 10.21
N THR A 898 -13.25 -4.19 11.13
CA THR A 898 -11.89 -4.55 11.58
C THR A 898 -11.72 -6.07 11.65
N GLY A 899 -10.48 -6.57 11.53
CA GLY A 899 -10.20 -8.02 11.48
C GLY A 899 -10.32 -8.63 10.08
N ASP A 900 -10.45 -9.96 9.99
CA ASP A 900 -10.63 -10.66 8.73
C ASP A 900 -12.02 -10.35 8.13
N ARG A 901 -12.04 -9.42 7.17
CA ARG A 901 -13.28 -8.98 6.50
C ARG A 901 -13.89 -10.05 5.60
N HIS A 902 -13.15 -11.10 5.25
CA HIS A 902 -13.70 -12.26 4.53
C HIS A 902 -14.50 -13.18 5.47
N ASN A 903 -14.13 -13.22 6.75
CA ASN A 903 -14.75 -14.08 7.75
C ASN A 903 -16.17 -13.61 8.13
N ALA A 904 -17.15 -14.02 7.33
CA ALA A 904 -18.57 -13.93 7.66
C ALA A 904 -19.06 -15.15 8.46
N TRP A 905 -18.29 -16.23 8.46
CA TRP A 905 -18.70 -17.54 8.97
C TRP A 905 -18.75 -17.62 10.49
N ASP A 906 -17.82 -16.99 11.20
CA ASP A 906 -17.90 -16.99 12.66
C ASP A 906 -19.15 -16.24 13.15
N SER A 907 -19.55 -15.16 12.47
CA SER A 907 -20.80 -14.45 12.79
C SER A 907 -22.03 -15.27 12.38
N ALA A 908 -22.02 -15.86 11.18
CA ALA A 908 -23.12 -16.66 10.68
C ALA A 908 -23.41 -17.88 11.58
N TYR A 909 -22.39 -18.68 11.91
CA TYR A 909 -22.58 -19.89 12.72
C TYR A 909 -22.75 -19.60 14.21
N ASN A 910 -22.42 -18.40 14.71
CA ASN A 910 -22.81 -18.01 16.07
C ASN A 910 -24.21 -17.37 16.14
N THR A 911 -24.92 -17.22 15.02
CA THR A 911 -26.32 -16.74 14.99
C THR A 911 -27.24 -17.87 15.44
N ASN A 912 -27.93 -17.73 16.58
CA ASN A 912 -28.79 -18.80 17.11
C ASN A 912 -30.01 -19.05 16.23
N GLU A 913 -30.56 -17.98 15.67
CA GLU A 913 -31.73 -17.99 14.77
C GLU A 913 -31.48 -18.82 13.50
N LEU A 914 -30.21 -19.07 13.14
CA LEU A 914 -29.87 -19.96 12.04
C LEU A 914 -30.29 -21.40 12.34
N TYR A 915 -30.06 -21.88 13.57
CA TYR A 915 -30.36 -23.25 13.96
C TYR A 915 -31.86 -23.47 14.16
N ASP A 916 -32.55 -22.47 14.73
CA ASP A 916 -34.02 -22.47 14.80
C ASP A 916 -34.62 -22.53 13.40
N TRP A 917 -34.11 -21.70 12.48
CA TRP A 917 -34.56 -21.71 11.09
C TRP A 917 -34.25 -23.03 10.39
N LEU A 918 -33.08 -23.62 10.60
CA LEU A 918 -32.75 -24.94 10.04
C LEU A 918 -33.70 -26.01 10.57
N ALA A 919 -34.02 -26.02 11.87
CA ALA A 919 -34.93 -26.98 12.48
C ALA A 919 -36.36 -26.92 11.90
N GLU A 920 -36.79 -25.75 11.42
CA GLU A 920 -38.07 -25.57 10.70
C GLU A 920 -38.07 -26.14 9.29
N GLN A 921 -36.90 -26.31 8.65
CA GLN A 921 -36.83 -26.77 7.26
C GLN A 921 -36.94 -28.29 7.18
N ARG A 922 -37.91 -28.77 6.39
CA ARG A 922 -38.11 -30.21 6.17
C ARG A 922 -38.57 -30.48 4.74
N LYS A 923 -37.98 -31.50 4.11
CA LYS A 923 -38.47 -31.96 2.79
C LYS A 923 -39.92 -32.50 2.91
N PRO A 924 -40.77 -32.30 1.89
CA PRO A 924 -42.13 -32.87 1.85
C PRO A 924 -42.12 -34.39 1.99
N GLU A 925 -43.21 -35.00 2.46
CA GLU A 925 -43.37 -36.45 2.34
C GLU A 925 -43.52 -36.82 0.88
N LEU A 926 -42.69 -37.75 0.38
CA LEU A 926 -43.01 -38.47 -0.83
C LEU A 926 -44.28 -39.30 -0.55
N HIS A 927 -45.44 -38.79 -0.96
CA HIS A 927 -46.56 -39.68 -1.25
C HIS A 927 -46.14 -40.54 -2.44
N LEU A 928 -45.85 -41.81 -2.18
CA LEU A 928 -45.88 -42.83 -3.21
C LEU A 928 -47.30 -42.82 -3.77
N MET A 929 -47.51 -42.17 -4.92
CA MET A 929 -48.71 -42.42 -5.70
C MET A 929 -48.72 -43.90 -6.01
N GLY A 930 -49.74 -44.57 -5.47
CA GLY A 930 -50.03 -45.96 -5.77
C GLY A 930 -50.08 -46.18 -7.27
N THR A 931 -49.67 -47.38 -7.64
CA THR A 931 -49.91 -48.01 -8.92
C THR A 931 -51.42 -48.21 -9.11
N ASP A 932 -52.15 -47.15 -9.43
CA ASP A 932 -53.49 -47.28 -10.00
C ASP A 932 -53.35 -47.31 -11.52
N GLY A 933 -53.56 -48.51 -12.07
CA GLY A 933 -53.55 -48.75 -13.50
C GLY A 933 -54.61 -47.93 -14.22
N ARG A 934 -54.17 -47.23 -15.27
CA ARG A 934 -54.90 -46.94 -16.51
C ARG A 934 -53.90 -46.71 -17.64
#